data_AF-T1A3A6-F1
#
_entry.id   AF-T1A3A6-F1
#
_cell.length_a   1.000
_cell.length_b   1.000
_cell.length_c   1.000
_cell.angle_alpha   90.00
_cell.angle_beta   90.00
_cell.angle_gamma   90.00
#
_symmetry.space_group_name_H-M   'P 1'
#
loop_
_entity.id
_entity.type
_entity.pdbx_description
1 polymer ?
#
loop_
_entity_poly.entity_id
_entity_poly.type
_entity_poly.pdbx_seq_one_letter_code
_entity_poly.pdbx_strand_id
1 'polypeptide(L)'
;RGGQVKGTGLGAQWDLPDLFVAPLKVNSFRVDTQWQRQKDHLTLTIQQLQVSNDDLAGAVEGSLEMGPQGPGQAHLSGSLTHARPDAVWQYLPRMIPPPTRLWLHQALQGGEANPVRFSVAGDLSRFPFVGDQGGTFRVDAQLHDVNLHFDPAWPALTHLDGTLQIRGGELLVLTQSGEVLGTHLGAVQARLPDMTAQNSGLTISGQAQGPVSAGLTFIQRSPLNALLDRALEGWSGKGEGHLILQLEIPLDQPEKTKVLGDYEFLGADLTEGTLGIPPLTRVRGHLLFTEGDLNSRDLTARVLGGAAALAFRTDKRGVLHLKASGQGDWSRLQAVYDEPILKDVTGQEPWQGEFAFGHGGVDAQLQTQGNYLEEPFAFQLSSKPDQGVDLKFVGSTSRKALRRHFSPFWTQGLEGPVNWEGHVRLHDKHVRAEVRGDALWLGGRTTFVAIRGIHHTLRASFAGHIEATALKKWTALAPLEALQGKTDWSGRLEKKENEDPQLWINTSLEGMALNLPQPLQKDAATARPLEIHAQLFGAGREVEGRLGDQLAFQALYRATKTEPEAGETWQLERGRLWLGKAGTHLPLDPGFSVEGAWPLLDLGAWQRYLDRWSQKAGAAPISESKVGHVNVTFGTVSWAGRLWPDVGIDARVEGKQWLIRTRGRSITGDLIRVQGEPGRLEGHLVHLVIPASSHPDAPAGAENHTPALAAQMPTMDLQVEHLTLPGGLEGHAHLVGTQEGAGVWHLQTLTLVSQETQIQMEGV
;
A
#
# COMPACT_ATOMS: atom_id res chain seq x y z
N ARG A 1 75.92 -26.38 55.65
CA ARG A 1 75.59 -27.78 55.23
C ARG A 1 75.10 -27.72 53.79
N GLY A 2 75.46 -28.65 52.91
CA GLY A 2 75.03 -28.62 51.51
C GLY A 2 75.03 -30.00 50.88
N GLY A 3 74.53 -30.09 49.65
CA GLY A 3 74.45 -31.32 48.86
C GLY A 3 74.15 -31.03 47.40
N GLN A 4 74.22 -32.07 46.57
CA GLN A 4 73.88 -32.03 45.14
C GLN A 4 72.94 -33.19 44.82
N VAL A 5 71.97 -32.95 43.95
CA VAL A 5 71.10 -33.95 43.36
C VAL A 5 71.24 -33.87 41.85
N LYS A 6 71.61 -35.00 41.23
CA LYS A 6 71.65 -35.17 39.79
C LYS A 6 70.89 -36.43 39.42
N GLY A 7 69.95 -36.34 38.49
CA GLY A 7 69.14 -37.49 38.12
C GLY A 7 68.26 -37.25 36.91
N THR A 8 67.80 -38.36 36.33
CA THR A 8 66.76 -38.40 35.30
C THR A 8 65.70 -39.39 35.74
N GLY A 9 64.43 -39.08 35.50
CA GLY A 9 63.32 -39.96 35.86
C GLY A 9 62.17 -39.90 34.87
N LEU A 10 61.33 -40.93 34.94
CA LEU A 10 60.06 -41.04 34.20
C LEU A 10 58.95 -41.20 35.24
N GLY A 11 57.87 -40.44 35.09
CA GLY A 11 56.70 -40.47 35.97
C GLY A 11 57.00 -39.98 37.39
N ALA A 12 56.73 -38.71 37.66
CA ALA A 12 56.80 -38.12 38.99
C ALA A 12 55.59 -37.22 39.25
N GLN A 13 55.31 -36.99 40.53
CA GLN A 13 54.36 -36.00 40.99
C GLN A 13 55.07 -35.11 42.00
N TRP A 14 55.11 -33.80 41.72
CA TRP A 14 55.70 -32.82 42.63
C TRP A 14 54.58 -32.09 43.36
N ASP A 15 54.45 -32.38 44.65
CA ASP A 15 53.51 -31.70 45.52
C ASP A 15 54.20 -30.51 46.19
N LEU A 16 53.81 -29.31 45.77
CA LEU A 16 54.34 -28.03 46.25
C LEU A 16 53.15 -27.18 46.75
N PRO A 17 52.51 -27.58 47.86
CA PRO A 17 51.22 -27.03 48.27
C PRO A 17 51.30 -25.56 48.69
N ASP A 18 52.47 -25.04 49.06
CA ASP A 18 52.66 -23.62 49.38
C ASP A 18 52.71 -22.73 48.12
N LEU A 19 53.06 -23.30 46.96
CA LEU A 19 53.23 -22.56 45.70
C LEU A 19 52.06 -22.79 44.73
N PHE A 20 51.61 -24.02 44.56
CA PHE A 20 50.59 -24.40 43.57
C PHE A 20 49.33 -24.96 44.24
N VAL A 21 48.21 -24.82 43.54
CA VAL A 21 46.89 -25.28 44.02
C VAL A 21 46.75 -26.80 43.87
N ALA A 22 47.38 -27.38 42.85
CA ALA A 22 47.36 -28.81 42.56
C ALA A 22 48.80 -29.37 42.42
N PRO A 23 49.01 -30.67 42.71
CA PRO A 23 50.30 -31.32 42.46
C PRO A 23 50.65 -31.33 40.96
N LEU A 24 51.92 -31.07 40.64
CA LEU A 24 52.40 -31.04 39.27
C LEU A 24 52.75 -32.45 38.81
N LYS A 25 52.06 -32.92 37.76
CA LYS A 25 52.36 -34.22 37.12
C LYS A 25 53.52 -34.04 36.14
N VAL A 26 54.48 -34.96 36.18
CA VAL A 26 55.69 -34.91 35.35
C VAL A 26 55.88 -36.26 34.66
N ASN A 27 55.87 -36.27 33.32
CA ASN A 27 56.08 -37.50 32.55
C ASN A 27 57.56 -37.84 32.49
N SER A 28 58.43 -36.84 32.32
CA SER A 28 59.88 -37.00 32.38
C SER A 28 60.58 -35.78 32.96
N PHE A 29 61.70 -36.00 33.65
CA PHE A 29 62.54 -34.91 34.12
C PHE A 29 64.03 -35.24 34.09
N ARG A 30 64.85 -34.20 33.98
CA ARG A 30 66.29 -34.21 34.24
C ARG A 30 66.61 -33.06 35.18
N VAL A 31 67.26 -33.35 36.30
CA VAL A 31 67.63 -32.38 37.32
C VAL A 31 69.12 -32.46 37.61
N ASP A 32 69.77 -31.31 37.69
CA ASP A 32 71.11 -31.10 38.25
C ASP A 32 71.04 -29.84 39.11
N THR A 33 71.05 -30.02 40.43
CA THR A 33 70.82 -28.95 41.40
C THR A 33 71.68 -29.15 42.62
N GLN A 34 72.25 -28.07 43.13
CA GLN A 34 73.04 -28.03 44.36
C GLN A 34 72.39 -27.08 45.37
N TRP A 35 72.47 -27.41 46.65
CA TRP A 35 72.05 -26.51 47.72
C TRP A 35 73.15 -26.32 48.75
N GLN A 36 73.23 -25.10 49.27
CA GLN A 36 74.15 -24.73 50.33
C GLN A 36 73.41 -23.88 51.36
N ARG A 37 73.43 -24.33 52.62
CA ARG A 37 72.91 -23.60 53.77
C ARG A 37 74.04 -22.98 54.56
N GLN A 38 74.04 -21.64 54.65
CA GLN A 38 74.96 -20.83 55.44
C GLN A 38 74.16 -20.03 56.49
N LYS A 39 74.36 -20.32 57.78
CA LYS A 39 73.52 -19.80 58.87
C LYS A 39 72.03 -20.02 58.58
N ASP A 40 71.26 -18.93 58.45
CA ASP A 40 69.83 -18.93 58.15
C ASP A 40 69.49 -18.69 56.67
N HIS A 41 70.51 -18.67 55.79
CA HIS A 41 70.33 -18.52 54.35
C HIS A 41 70.51 -19.87 53.63
N LEU A 42 69.60 -20.18 52.71
CA LEU A 42 69.64 -21.35 51.83
C LEU A 42 69.79 -20.88 50.39
N THR A 43 70.94 -21.17 49.78
CA THR A 43 71.18 -20.96 48.36
C THR A 43 70.91 -22.28 47.62
N LEU A 44 70.03 -22.24 46.62
CA LEU A 44 69.74 -23.33 45.70
C LEU A 44 70.23 -22.91 44.31
N THR A 45 71.15 -23.66 43.70
CA THR A 45 71.60 -23.43 42.33
C THR A 45 71.10 -24.57 41.45
N ILE A 46 70.31 -24.23 40.44
CA ILE A 46 69.74 -25.12 39.45
C ILE A 46 70.64 -25.02 38.22
N GLN A 47 71.53 -25.98 38.02
CA GLN A 47 72.36 -26.04 36.82
C GLN A 47 71.52 -26.45 35.61
N GLN A 48 70.57 -27.36 35.82
CA GLN A 48 69.64 -27.80 34.79
C GLN A 48 68.39 -28.41 35.42
N LEU A 49 67.22 -27.95 35.02
CA LEU A 49 65.95 -28.59 35.30
C LEU A 49 65.15 -28.70 34.01
N GLN A 50 65.13 -29.86 33.39
CA GLN A 50 64.27 -30.15 32.23
C GLN A 50 63.06 -30.94 32.69
N VAL A 51 61.87 -30.54 32.24
CA VAL A 51 60.59 -31.16 32.62
C VAL A 51 59.72 -31.27 31.38
N SER A 52 59.00 -32.38 31.26
CA SER A 52 57.95 -32.54 30.25
C SER A 52 56.77 -33.33 30.82
N ASN A 53 55.57 -32.88 30.49
CA ASN A 53 54.29 -33.55 30.74
C ASN A 53 53.32 -33.28 29.57
N ASP A 54 52.04 -33.62 29.75
CA ASP A 54 50.99 -33.45 28.72
C ASP A 54 50.65 -31.98 28.43
N ASP A 55 51.03 -31.05 29.31
CA ASP A 55 50.68 -29.64 29.22
C ASP A 55 51.86 -28.76 28.78
N LEU A 56 53.09 -29.14 29.12
CA LEU A 56 54.29 -28.34 28.88
C LEU A 56 55.56 -29.19 28.73
N ALA A 57 56.55 -28.63 28.04
CA ALA A 57 57.91 -29.14 27.99
C ALA A 57 58.91 -27.99 27.98
N GLY A 58 59.94 -28.04 28.83
CA GLY A 58 60.90 -26.95 28.94
C GLY A 58 62.10 -27.21 29.84
N ALA A 59 62.93 -26.17 29.97
CA ALA A 59 64.14 -26.15 30.76
C ALA A 59 64.23 -24.88 31.62
N VAL A 60 64.76 -25.01 32.83
CA VAL A 60 64.99 -23.92 33.79
C VAL A 60 66.39 -24.04 34.37
N GLU A 61 67.03 -22.90 34.57
CA GLU A 61 68.33 -22.77 35.22
C GLU A 61 68.36 -21.51 36.09
N GLY A 62 69.32 -21.43 37.02
CA GLY A 62 69.57 -20.24 37.81
C GLY A 62 69.83 -20.49 39.29
N SER A 63 69.56 -19.50 40.13
CA SER A 63 69.73 -19.58 41.58
C SER A 63 68.59 -18.94 42.37
N LEU A 64 68.37 -19.46 43.57
CA LEU A 64 67.46 -18.93 44.58
C LEU A 64 68.22 -18.78 45.90
N GLU A 65 68.12 -17.62 46.53
CA GLU A 65 68.67 -17.35 47.86
C GLU A 65 67.55 -17.03 48.83
N MET A 66 67.18 -18.00 49.66
CA MET A 66 66.12 -17.85 50.67
C MET A 66 66.74 -17.47 52.01
N GLY A 67 66.19 -16.45 52.68
CA GLY A 67 66.61 -15.99 54.00
C GLY A 67 65.54 -16.20 55.09
N PRO A 68 65.82 -15.84 56.35
CA PRO A 68 64.87 -16.03 57.46
C PRO A 68 63.67 -15.06 57.44
N GLN A 69 63.76 -13.94 56.71
CA GLN A 69 62.69 -12.96 56.57
C GLN A 69 62.41 -12.70 55.08
N GLY A 70 61.29 -13.24 54.59
CA GLY A 70 60.80 -13.01 53.23
C GLY A 70 61.19 -14.08 52.19
N PRO A 71 60.67 -13.96 50.96
CA PRO A 71 60.83 -14.95 49.90
C PRO A 71 62.25 -15.05 49.31
N GLY A 72 63.13 -14.08 49.60
CA GLY A 72 64.53 -14.11 49.20
C GLY A 72 64.81 -13.50 47.82
N GLN A 73 66.00 -13.76 47.27
CA GLN A 73 66.39 -13.31 45.93
C GLN A 73 66.29 -14.47 44.92
N ALA A 74 65.82 -14.18 43.72
CA ALA A 74 65.81 -15.12 42.61
C ALA A 74 66.65 -14.59 41.45
N HIS A 75 67.32 -15.50 40.74
CA HIS A 75 67.88 -15.27 39.42
C HIS A 75 67.63 -16.54 38.59
N LEU A 76 66.43 -16.64 38.03
CA LEU A 76 65.99 -17.80 37.25
C LEU A 76 65.72 -17.40 35.80
N SER A 77 66.13 -18.24 34.88
CA SER A 77 65.78 -18.15 33.46
C SER A 77 65.33 -19.51 32.95
N GLY A 78 64.37 -19.50 32.03
CA GLY A 78 63.86 -20.73 31.45
C GLY A 78 63.21 -20.54 30.10
N SER A 79 62.98 -21.65 29.42
CA SER A 79 62.25 -21.70 28.17
C SER A 79 61.35 -22.93 28.11
N LEU A 80 60.18 -22.77 27.51
CA LEU A 80 59.27 -23.86 27.18
C LEU A 80 59.23 -24.00 25.65
N THR A 81 59.45 -25.22 25.16
CA THR A 81 59.31 -25.59 23.75
C THR A 81 57.88 -26.04 23.42
N HIS A 82 57.04 -26.20 24.43
CA HIS A 82 55.63 -26.51 24.31
C HIS A 82 54.94 -26.06 25.60
N ALA A 83 53.80 -25.40 25.47
CA ALA A 83 52.91 -25.12 26.58
C ALA A 83 51.47 -25.02 26.07
N ARG A 84 50.53 -25.54 26.84
CA ARG A 84 49.09 -25.48 26.57
C ARG A 84 48.45 -24.32 27.35
N PRO A 85 47.89 -23.30 26.68
CA PRO A 85 47.25 -22.16 27.34
C PRO A 85 46.09 -22.56 28.26
N ASP A 86 45.29 -23.56 27.87
CA ASP A 86 44.14 -24.06 28.65
C ASP A 86 44.55 -24.78 29.95
N ALA A 87 45.82 -25.19 30.07
CA ALA A 87 46.37 -25.77 31.30
C ALA A 87 47.02 -24.73 32.23
N VAL A 88 47.21 -23.48 31.79
CA VAL A 88 48.02 -22.46 32.51
C VAL A 88 47.57 -22.24 33.95
N TRP A 89 46.26 -22.30 34.21
CA TRP A 89 45.67 -22.06 35.52
C TRP A 89 46.20 -23.01 36.61
N GLN A 90 46.67 -24.21 36.23
CA GLN A 90 47.28 -25.19 37.14
C GLN A 90 48.69 -24.80 37.59
N TYR A 91 49.41 -24.06 36.73
CA TYR A 91 50.79 -23.63 36.92
C TYR A 91 50.92 -22.20 37.47
N LEU A 92 49.79 -21.54 37.77
CA LEU A 92 49.79 -20.22 38.39
C LEU A 92 50.02 -20.31 39.90
N PRO A 93 50.91 -19.47 40.48
CA PRO A 93 51.13 -19.46 41.91
C PRO A 93 49.87 -19.09 42.71
N ARG A 94 49.81 -19.54 43.97
CA ARG A 94 48.68 -19.27 44.88
C ARG A 94 48.41 -17.79 45.13
N MET A 95 49.43 -16.94 44.99
CA MET A 95 49.31 -15.48 45.15
C MET A 95 48.36 -14.83 44.13
N ILE A 96 48.12 -15.48 42.98
CA ILE A 96 47.11 -15.03 42.03
C ILE A 96 45.71 -15.25 42.64
N PRO A 97 44.79 -14.28 42.63
CA PRO A 97 43.47 -14.46 43.22
C PRO A 97 42.68 -15.63 42.60
N PRO A 98 41.87 -16.37 43.38
CA PRO A 98 41.02 -17.45 42.85
C PRO A 98 40.11 -17.05 41.67
N PRO A 99 39.46 -15.86 41.65
CA PRO A 99 38.62 -15.44 40.52
C PRO A 99 39.40 -15.36 39.20
N THR A 100 40.63 -14.84 39.22
CA THR A 100 41.48 -14.73 38.03
C THR A 100 41.87 -16.10 37.49
N ARG A 101 42.22 -17.05 38.37
CA ARG A 101 42.52 -18.43 37.95
C ARG A 101 41.30 -19.13 37.37
N LEU A 102 40.13 -18.96 37.98
CA LEU A 102 38.89 -19.53 37.48
C LEU A 102 38.53 -18.97 36.10
N TRP A 103 38.65 -17.65 35.92
CA TRP A 103 38.43 -17.00 34.64
C TRP A 103 39.39 -17.54 33.58
N LEU A 104 40.69 -17.65 33.86
CA LEU A 104 41.66 -18.22 32.91
C LEU A 104 41.35 -19.68 32.55
N HIS A 105 40.91 -20.49 33.50
CA HIS A 105 40.49 -21.87 33.26
C HIS A 105 39.25 -21.97 32.33
N GLN A 106 38.31 -21.03 32.46
CA GLN A 106 37.10 -21.02 31.64
C GLN A 106 37.30 -20.35 30.28
N ALA A 107 38.12 -19.30 30.24
CA ALA A 107 38.30 -18.46 29.07
C ALA A 107 39.28 -19.07 28.06
N LEU A 108 40.36 -19.72 28.50
CA LEU A 108 41.31 -20.36 27.60
C LEU A 108 40.85 -21.78 27.29
N GLN A 109 40.40 -22.02 26.05
CA GLN A 109 39.75 -23.28 25.64
C GLN A 109 40.65 -24.21 24.82
N GLY A 110 41.86 -23.76 24.47
CA GLY A 110 42.84 -24.55 23.73
C GLY A 110 43.89 -23.67 23.04
N GLY A 111 44.80 -24.34 22.33
CA GLY A 111 45.89 -23.72 21.54
C GLY A 111 47.28 -24.16 22.00
N GLU A 112 48.30 -23.53 21.43
CA GLU A 112 49.70 -23.80 21.74
C GLU A 112 50.47 -22.52 22.03
N ALA A 113 51.43 -22.59 22.96
CA ALA A 113 52.38 -21.53 23.22
C ALA A 113 53.82 -22.05 23.07
N ASN A 114 54.50 -21.66 22.00
CA ASN A 114 55.87 -22.09 21.69
C ASN A 114 56.59 -21.13 20.72
N PRO A 115 57.81 -20.66 21.02
CA PRO A 115 58.51 -20.82 22.29
C PRO A 115 57.96 -19.86 23.36
N VAL A 116 58.07 -20.29 24.63
CA VAL A 116 57.91 -19.42 25.79
C VAL A 116 59.29 -19.20 26.41
N ARG A 117 59.63 -17.96 26.73
CA ARG A 117 60.84 -17.60 27.48
C ARG A 117 60.44 -16.82 28.70
N PHE A 118 61.08 -17.10 29.83
CA PHE A 118 60.84 -16.33 31.04
C PHE A 118 62.13 -16.10 31.81
N SER A 119 62.19 -14.97 32.52
CA SER A 119 63.28 -14.63 33.41
C SER A 119 62.78 -13.86 34.60
N VAL A 120 63.29 -14.19 35.79
CA VAL A 120 63.03 -13.46 37.03
C VAL A 120 64.36 -13.23 37.75
N ALA A 121 64.69 -11.97 38.00
CA ALA A 121 65.93 -11.60 38.68
C ALA A 121 65.69 -10.46 39.66
N GLY A 122 65.81 -10.68 40.96
CA GLY A 122 65.64 -9.63 41.99
C GLY A 122 65.09 -10.14 43.32
N ASP A 123 64.76 -9.20 44.21
CA ASP A 123 64.13 -9.47 45.51
C ASP A 123 62.65 -9.84 45.36
N LEU A 124 62.33 -11.11 45.60
CA LEU A 124 60.98 -11.65 45.41
C LEU A 124 59.91 -10.98 46.28
N SER A 125 60.28 -10.23 47.33
CA SER A 125 59.32 -9.43 48.12
C SER A 125 58.73 -8.26 47.35
N ARG A 126 59.41 -7.83 46.28
CA ARG A 126 58.99 -6.74 45.37
C ARG A 126 58.46 -7.26 44.04
N PHE A 127 58.36 -8.58 43.86
CA PHE A 127 57.77 -9.18 42.67
C PHE A 127 56.35 -8.60 42.45
N PRO A 128 55.99 -8.15 41.23
CA PRO A 128 56.65 -8.44 39.96
C PRO A 128 57.64 -7.37 39.46
N PHE A 129 58.18 -6.49 40.32
CA PHE A 129 59.14 -5.43 39.93
C PHE A 129 58.56 -4.41 38.95
N VAL A 130 57.43 -3.79 39.32
CA VAL A 130 56.78 -2.74 38.51
C VAL A 130 57.78 -1.63 38.16
N GLY A 131 57.90 -1.32 36.87
CA GLY A 131 58.86 -0.33 36.35
C GLY A 131 60.34 -0.75 36.44
N ASP A 132 60.63 -2.05 36.47
CA ASP A 132 61.98 -2.62 36.62
C ASP A 132 62.71 -2.13 37.89
N GLN A 133 61.96 -1.76 38.94
CA GLN A 133 62.53 -1.29 40.21
C GLN A 133 62.88 -2.44 41.15
N GLY A 134 64.17 -2.64 41.41
CA GLY A 134 64.66 -3.66 42.35
C GLY A 134 64.70 -5.10 41.80
N GLY A 135 64.46 -5.26 40.50
CA GLY A 135 64.56 -6.54 39.79
C GLY A 135 63.98 -6.47 38.38
N THR A 136 63.96 -7.60 37.68
CA THR A 136 63.36 -7.78 36.35
C THR A 136 62.48 -9.02 36.37
N PHE A 137 61.29 -8.92 35.80
CA PHE A 137 60.42 -10.06 35.51
C PHE A 137 59.98 -9.95 34.05
N ARG A 138 60.25 -10.99 33.26
CA ARG A 138 59.90 -11.02 31.84
C ARG A 138 59.32 -12.37 31.47
N VAL A 139 58.26 -12.35 30.67
CA VAL A 139 57.70 -13.52 29.99
C VAL A 139 57.42 -13.12 28.55
N ASP A 140 57.93 -13.88 27.60
CA ASP A 140 57.64 -13.73 26.17
C ASP A 140 57.12 -15.08 25.66
N ALA A 141 55.89 -15.13 25.16
CA ALA A 141 55.26 -16.32 24.61
C ALA A 141 54.77 -16.07 23.19
N GLN A 142 55.08 -16.97 22.26
CA GLN A 142 54.43 -17.02 20.95
C GLN A 142 53.19 -17.91 21.04
N LEU A 143 52.05 -17.36 20.65
CA LEU A 143 50.73 -18.01 20.70
C LEU A 143 50.37 -18.50 19.31
N HIS A 144 49.87 -19.73 19.23
CA HIS A 144 49.40 -20.36 18.00
C HIS A 144 48.04 -21.02 18.23
N ASP A 145 47.09 -20.74 17.34
CA ASP A 145 45.75 -21.35 17.34
C ASP A 145 45.02 -21.29 18.71
N VAL A 146 45.12 -20.16 19.41
CA VAL A 146 44.54 -20.01 20.75
C VAL A 146 43.05 -19.69 20.66
N ASN A 147 42.25 -20.39 21.46
CA ASN A 147 40.81 -20.15 21.59
C ASN A 147 40.51 -19.45 22.92
N LEU A 148 39.89 -18.27 22.84
CA LEU A 148 39.56 -17.41 23.98
C LEU A 148 38.05 -17.12 24.04
N HIS A 149 37.40 -17.58 25.10
CA HIS A 149 35.99 -17.34 25.39
C HIS A 149 35.86 -16.51 26.67
N PHE A 150 36.06 -15.20 26.55
CA PHE A 150 36.19 -14.28 27.68
C PHE A 150 34.95 -14.16 28.56
N ASP A 151 33.75 -14.42 28.01
CA ASP A 151 32.48 -14.48 28.74
C ASP A 151 31.49 -15.43 28.02
N PRO A 152 30.76 -16.32 28.72
CA PRO A 152 29.84 -17.28 28.12
C PRO A 152 28.66 -16.69 27.33
N ALA A 153 28.28 -15.43 27.61
CA ALA A 153 27.22 -14.73 26.90
C ALA A 153 27.72 -14.08 25.59
N TRP A 154 29.02 -14.16 25.32
CA TRP A 154 29.63 -13.58 24.12
C TRP A 154 30.15 -14.66 23.17
N PRO A 155 30.19 -14.42 21.87
CA PRO A 155 30.84 -15.33 20.93
C PRO A 155 32.34 -15.50 21.26
N ALA A 156 32.83 -16.74 21.22
CA ALA A 156 34.24 -17.05 21.44
C ALA A 156 35.13 -16.52 20.29
N LEU A 157 36.35 -16.14 20.64
CA LEU A 157 37.43 -15.85 19.71
C LEU A 157 38.22 -17.13 19.45
N THR A 158 38.48 -17.44 18.18
CA THR A 158 39.16 -18.67 17.77
C THR A 158 40.36 -18.38 16.87
N HIS A 159 41.26 -19.35 16.73
CA HIS A 159 42.40 -19.25 15.81
C HIS A 159 43.28 -18.01 16.05
N LEU A 160 43.50 -17.63 17.32
CA LEU A 160 44.32 -16.48 17.67
C LEU A 160 45.81 -16.81 17.57
N ASP A 161 46.53 -16.06 16.73
CA ASP A 161 47.98 -16.11 16.62
C ASP A 161 48.59 -14.78 17.05
N GLY A 162 49.68 -14.83 17.83
CA GLY A 162 50.27 -13.60 18.34
C GLY A 162 51.42 -13.80 19.31
N THR A 163 51.70 -12.73 20.06
CA THR A 163 52.67 -12.74 21.14
C THR A 163 52.06 -12.22 22.42
N LEU A 164 52.45 -12.82 23.54
CA LEU A 164 52.17 -12.34 24.88
C LEU A 164 53.48 -11.93 25.53
N GLN A 165 53.50 -10.75 26.11
CA GLN A 165 54.64 -10.19 26.81
C GLN A 165 54.21 -9.74 28.21
N ILE A 166 54.96 -10.15 29.21
CA ILE A 166 54.86 -9.62 30.57
C ILE A 166 56.19 -8.95 30.89
N ARG A 167 56.16 -7.69 31.33
CA ARG A 167 57.34 -6.93 31.72
C ARG A 167 57.08 -6.23 33.05
N GLY A 168 57.66 -6.75 34.11
CA GLY A 168 57.34 -6.31 35.45
C GLY A 168 55.85 -6.56 35.75
N GLY A 169 55.11 -5.48 36.03
CA GLY A 169 53.65 -5.53 36.20
C GLY A 169 52.84 -5.36 34.91
N GLU A 170 53.46 -5.05 33.78
CA GLU A 170 52.75 -4.79 32.52
C GLU A 170 52.46 -6.09 31.75
N LEU A 171 51.23 -6.24 31.24
CA LEU A 171 50.85 -7.28 30.29
C LEU A 171 50.52 -6.64 28.94
N LEU A 172 51.13 -7.16 27.88
CA LEU A 172 50.89 -6.78 26.50
C LEU A 172 50.64 -8.04 25.66
N VAL A 173 49.50 -8.10 24.98
CA VAL A 173 49.17 -9.14 24.01
C VAL A 173 49.01 -8.49 22.65
N LEU A 174 49.72 -9.01 21.66
CA LEU A 174 49.68 -8.56 20.27
C LEU A 174 49.27 -9.75 19.40
N THR A 175 48.05 -9.74 18.89
CA THR A 175 47.59 -10.75 17.94
C THR A 175 47.70 -10.22 16.52
N GLN A 176 48.03 -11.09 15.58
CA GLN A 176 48.18 -10.78 14.16
C GLN A 176 46.99 -11.29 13.34
N SER A 177 46.38 -12.38 13.79
CA SER A 177 45.20 -13.01 13.22
C SER A 177 44.31 -13.58 14.32
N GLY A 178 43.05 -13.76 13.97
CA GLY A 178 42.02 -14.37 14.82
C GLY A 178 40.70 -14.43 14.08
N GLU A 179 39.73 -15.12 14.65
CA GLU A 179 38.39 -15.21 14.09
C GLU A 179 37.31 -15.07 15.17
N VAL A 180 36.18 -14.47 14.79
CA VAL A 180 34.95 -14.44 15.61
C VAL A 180 33.74 -14.59 14.71
N LEU A 181 32.95 -15.65 14.91
CA LEU A 181 31.80 -15.98 14.05
C LEU A 181 32.13 -15.96 12.53
N GLY A 182 33.35 -16.39 12.16
CA GLY A 182 33.84 -16.37 10.78
C GLY A 182 34.26 -14.98 10.24
N THR A 183 34.33 -13.96 11.09
CA THR A 183 34.90 -12.65 10.79
C THR A 183 36.39 -12.66 11.13
N HIS A 184 37.24 -12.21 10.20
CA HIS A 184 38.68 -12.18 10.41
C HIS A 184 39.08 -10.97 11.28
N LEU A 185 39.83 -11.23 12.33
CA LEU A 185 40.48 -10.23 13.16
C LEU A 185 41.86 -9.95 12.59
N GLY A 186 42.17 -8.66 12.39
CA GLY A 186 43.51 -8.23 12.04
C GLY A 186 44.40 -8.07 13.26
N ALA A 187 45.26 -7.05 13.25
CA ALA A 187 46.09 -6.73 14.40
C ALA A 187 45.23 -6.30 15.59
N VAL A 188 45.34 -7.00 16.72
CA VAL A 188 44.73 -6.60 18.00
C VAL A 188 45.81 -6.44 19.05
N GLN A 189 45.75 -5.34 19.78
CA GLN A 189 46.59 -5.07 20.94
C GLN A 189 45.71 -5.02 22.18
N ALA A 190 46.01 -5.86 23.16
CA ALA A 190 45.45 -5.76 24.50
C ALA A 190 46.59 -5.41 25.48
N ARG A 191 46.43 -4.33 26.25
CA ARG A 191 47.45 -3.85 27.17
C ARG A 191 46.83 -3.55 28.54
N LEU A 192 47.45 -4.13 29.56
CA LEU A 192 47.17 -3.87 30.97
C LEU A 192 48.44 -3.28 31.61
N PRO A 193 48.49 -1.96 31.88
CA PRO A 193 49.72 -1.28 32.30
C PRO A 193 50.32 -1.80 33.61
N ASP A 194 49.46 -2.19 34.55
CA ASP A 194 49.88 -2.76 35.84
C ASP A 194 48.85 -3.79 36.32
N MET A 195 49.23 -5.07 36.33
CA MET A 195 48.40 -6.19 36.81
C MET A 195 48.19 -6.19 38.33
N THR A 196 48.94 -5.37 39.07
CA THR A 196 48.90 -5.31 40.54
C THR A 196 48.12 -4.10 41.08
N ALA A 197 47.89 -3.08 40.24
CA ALA A 197 47.16 -1.89 40.62
C ALA A 197 45.65 -2.18 40.75
N GLN A 198 45.02 -1.67 41.82
CA GLN A 198 43.58 -1.83 42.05
C GLN A 198 42.71 -1.15 40.99
N ASN A 199 43.18 -0.05 40.39
CA ASN A 199 42.44 0.75 39.41
C ASN A 199 43.06 0.67 38.01
N SER A 200 43.55 -0.52 37.63
CA SER A 200 44.17 -0.72 36.32
C SER A 200 43.12 -0.85 35.22
N GLY A 201 43.30 -0.13 34.12
CA GLY A 201 42.44 -0.19 32.94
C GLY A 201 43.01 -1.14 31.87
N LEU A 202 42.19 -2.07 31.39
CA LEU A 202 42.50 -2.88 30.22
C LEU A 202 42.19 -2.05 28.96
N THR A 203 43.21 -1.77 28.17
CA THR A 203 43.05 -1.12 26.87
C THR A 203 43.11 -2.15 25.76
N ILE A 204 42.12 -2.15 24.86
CA ILE A 204 42.06 -3.02 23.69
C ILE A 204 41.97 -2.13 22.46
N SER A 205 42.74 -2.42 21.42
CA SER A 205 42.65 -1.76 20.12
C SER A 205 42.77 -2.81 19.05
N GLY A 206 41.80 -2.90 18.16
CA GLY A 206 41.76 -3.97 17.17
C GLY A 206 40.98 -3.58 15.93
N GLN A 207 41.17 -4.37 14.88
CA GLN A 207 40.44 -4.27 13.63
C GLN A 207 39.82 -5.61 13.26
N ALA A 208 38.62 -5.60 12.68
CA ALA A 208 37.91 -6.79 12.23
C ALA A 208 37.30 -6.55 10.85
N GLN A 209 37.46 -7.50 9.94
CA GLN A 209 36.92 -7.43 8.59
C GLN A 209 36.14 -8.71 8.26
N GLY A 210 34.95 -8.54 7.69
CA GLY A 210 34.15 -9.66 7.24
C GLY A 210 32.71 -9.31 6.89
N PRO A 211 31.85 -10.33 6.72
CA PRO A 211 30.48 -10.14 6.30
C PRO A 211 29.67 -9.31 7.29
N VAL A 212 28.89 -8.36 6.81
CA VAL A 212 27.99 -7.54 7.66
C VAL A 212 26.99 -8.42 8.44
N SER A 213 26.57 -9.55 7.85
CA SER A 213 25.72 -10.54 8.53
C SER A 213 26.36 -11.09 9.81
N ALA A 214 27.67 -11.29 9.84
CA ALA A 214 28.37 -11.78 11.01
C ALA A 214 28.39 -10.72 12.12
N GLY A 215 28.60 -9.44 11.77
CA GLY A 215 28.51 -8.31 12.71
C GLY A 215 27.11 -8.17 13.33
N LEU A 216 26.05 -8.25 12.51
CA LEU A 216 24.67 -8.26 13.01
C LEU A 216 24.40 -9.46 13.93
N THR A 217 24.90 -10.64 13.56
CA THR A 217 24.78 -11.85 14.39
C THR A 217 25.51 -11.71 15.72
N PHE A 218 26.69 -11.08 15.73
CA PHE A 218 27.46 -10.81 16.94
C PHE A 218 26.67 -9.94 17.93
N ILE A 219 26.02 -8.86 17.44
CA ILE A 219 25.16 -8.03 18.27
C ILE A 219 23.98 -8.85 18.81
N GLN A 220 23.29 -9.59 17.94
CA GLN A 220 22.12 -10.40 18.31
C GLN A 220 22.41 -11.51 19.33
N ARG A 221 23.63 -12.07 19.31
CA ARG A 221 24.08 -13.15 20.21
C ARG A 221 24.84 -12.68 21.44
N SER A 222 25.00 -11.38 21.64
CA SER A 222 25.69 -10.80 22.80
C SER A 222 24.74 -9.95 23.64
N PRO A 223 25.13 -9.60 24.89
CA PRO A 223 24.38 -8.66 25.72
C PRO A 223 24.15 -7.28 25.07
N LEU A 224 24.90 -6.95 24.00
CA LEU A 224 24.70 -5.73 23.22
C LEU A 224 23.28 -5.62 22.64
N ASN A 225 22.64 -6.74 22.28
CA ASN A 225 21.26 -6.70 21.77
C ASN A 225 20.29 -6.08 22.80
N ALA A 226 20.47 -6.39 24.08
CA ALA A 226 19.63 -5.84 25.15
C ALA A 226 19.99 -4.37 25.44
N LEU A 227 21.27 -4.00 25.37
CA LEU A 227 21.73 -2.63 25.55
C LEU A 227 21.25 -1.68 24.44
N LEU A 228 21.05 -2.20 23.23
CA LEU A 228 20.50 -1.46 22.10
C LEU A 228 18.96 -1.56 22.02
N ASP A 229 18.29 -1.95 23.10
CA ASP A 229 16.84 -2.14 23.16
C ASP A 229 16.27 -2.96 21.99
N ARG A 230 17.05 -3.91 21.48
CA ARG A 230 16.68 -4.77 20.35
C ARG A 230 16.39 -3.98 19.05
N ALA A 231 16.92 -2.76 18.92
CA ALA A 231 16.66 -1.86 17.78
C ALA A 231 17.13 -2.42 16.42
N LEU A 232 18.08 -3.36 16.42
CA LEU A 232 18.60 -4.02 15.23
C LEU A 232 17.95 -5.39 14.96
N GLU A 233 16.87 -5.74 15.65
CA GLU A 233 16.08 -6.93 15.34
C GLU A 233 15.34 -6.77 14.01
N GLY A 234 15.22 -7.87 13.25
CA GLY A 234 14.64 -7.84 11.90
C GLY A 234 15.57 -7.34 10.80
N TRP A 235 16.72 -6.75 11.15
CA TRP A 235 17.76 -6.38 10.18
C TRP A 235 18.59 -7.58 9.75
N SER A 236 18.80 -7.70 8.44
CA SER A 236 19.73 -8.64 7.84
C SER A 236 20.55 -7.96 6.76
N GLY A 237 21.78 -8.42 6.53
CA GLY A 237 22.71 -7.75 5.62
C GLY A 237 23.56 -8.72 4.82
N LYS A 238 23.96 -8.28 3.63
CA LYS A 238 24.96 -8.94 2.77
C LYS A 238 26.05 -7.93 2.37
N GLY A 239 27.23 -8.43 2.04
CA GLY A 239 28.39 -7.61 1.72
C GLY A 239 29.37 -7.53 2.89
N GLU A 240 30.42 -6.76 2.70
CA GLU A 240 31.56 -6.68 3.61
C GLU A 240 31.53 -5.38 4.44
N GLY A 241 32.08 -5.47 5.65
CA GLY A 241 32.33 -4.33 6.51
C GLY A 241 33.68 -4.43 7.21
N HIS A 242 34.15 -3.30 7.71
CA HIS A 242 35.41 -3.18 8.44
C HIS A 242 35.18 -2.39 9.72
N LEU A 243 35.55 -2.96 10.85
CA LEU A 243 35.45 -2.35 12.17
C LEU A 243 36.85 -2.01 12.69
N ILE A 244 37.04 -0.78 13.14
CA ILE A 244 38.13 -0.39 14.02
C ILE A 244 37.53 -0.11 15.39
N LEU A 245 38.06 -0.76 16.43
CA LEU A 245 37.52 -0.68 17.77
C LEU A 245 38.63 -0.39 18.78
N GLN A 246 38.37 0.56 19.67
CA GLN A 246 39.16 0.83 20.85
C GLN A 246 38.26 0.77 22.09
N LEU A 247 38.70 0.00 23.09
CA LEU A 247 38.03 -0.17 24.38
C LEU A 247 38.99 0.21 25.50
N GLU A 248 38.46 0.88 26.52
CA GLU A 248 39.14 1.10 27.79
C GLU A 248 38.21 0.61 28.90
N ILE A 249 38.58 -0.51 29.52
CA ILE A 249 37.77 -1.22 30.52
C ILE A 249 38.45 -1.07 31.89
N PRO A 250 37.90 -0.26 32.80
CA PRO A 250 38.33 -0.25 34.19
C PRO A 250 37.96 -1.59 34.86
N LEU A 251 38.94 -2.36 35.31
CA LEU A 251 38.70 -3.73 35.83
C LEU A 251 37.92 -3.73 37.15
N ASP A 252 37.91 -2.62 37.90
CA ASP A 252 37.15 -2.42 39.12
C ASP A 252 35.69 -1.95 38.86
N GLN A 253 35.46 -1.30 37.72
CA GLN A 253 34.19 -0.68 37.32
C GLN A 253 33.92 -0.92 35.82
N PRO A 254 33.67 -2.17 35.40
CA PRO A 254 33.49 -2.52 33.99
C PRO A 254 32.30 -1.80 33.33
N GLU A 255 31.32 -1.35 34.11
CA GLU A 255 30.19 -0.54 33.63
C GLU A 255 30.60 0.85 33.13
N LYS A 256 31.80 1.33 33.49
CA LYS A 256 32.36 2.61 33.02
C LYS A 256 33.24 2.47 31.78
N THR A 257 33.15 1.33 31.09
CA THR A 257 33.89 1.07 29.85
C THR A 257 33.69 2.21 28.84
N LYS A 258 34.80 2.72 28.29
CA LYS A 258 34.78 3.66 27.18
C LYS A 258 34.96 2.93 25.87
N VAL A 259 34.16 3.34 24.88
CA VAL A 259 34.12 2.72 23.56
C VAL A 259 34.37 3.79 22.52
N LEU A 260 35.26 3.49 21.57
CA LEU A 260 35.45 4.26 20.34
C LEU A 260 35.45 3.27 19.18
N GLY A 261 34.41 3.30 18.36
CA GLY A 261 34.26 2.45 17.19
C GLY A 261 34.09 3.25 15.91
N ASP A 262 34.74 2.80 14.83
CA ASP A 262 34.50 3.23 13.46
C ASP A 262 34.18 2.00 12.61
N TYR A 263 32.92 1.88 12.17
CA TYR A 263 32.45 0.82 11.31
C TYR A 263 32.23 1.34 9.88
N GLU A 264 33.02 0.83 8.94
CA GLU A 264 32.94 1.15 7.53
C GLU A 264 32.12 0.10 6.78
N PHE A 265 31.10 0.54 6.03
CA PHE A 265 30.42 -0.31 5.05
C PHE A 265 31.13 -0.26 3.70
N LEU A 266 31.45 -1.42 3.14
CA LEU A 266 32.16 -1.54 1.86
C LEU A 266 31.22 -1.81 0.66
N GLY A 267 29.99 -1.29 0.71
CA GLY A 267 28.95 -1.53 -0.31
C GLY A 267 27.98 -2.63 0.06
N ALA A 268 27.47 -2.60 1.29
CA ALA A 268 26.57 -3.62 1.83
C ALA A 268 25.11 -3.43 1.36
N ASP A 269 24.37 -4.52 1.30
CA ASP A 269 22.92 -4.51 1.10
C ASP A 269 22.24 -4.90 2.41
N LEU A 270 21.41 -4.01 2.95
CA LEU A 270 20.68 -4.17 4.20
C LEU A 270 19.18 -4.23 3.93
N THR A 271 18.50 -5.16 4.59
CA THR A 271 17.05 -5.31 4.55
C THR A 271 16.50 -5.39 5.96
N GLU A 272 15.37 -4.74 6.19
CA GLU A 272 14.63 -4.80 7.44
C GLU A 272 13.29 -5.51 7.16
N GLY A 273 12.96 -6.52 7.96
CA GLY A 273 11.84 -7.43 7.70
C GLY A 273 10.54 -7.15 8.44
N THR A 274 10.48 -6.18 9.37
CA THR A 274 9.36 -6.01 10.31
C THR A 274 8.67 -4.65 10.26
N LEU A 275 9.41 -3.59 9.93
CA LEU A 275 8.99 -2.18 9.95
C LEU A 275 8.60 -1.64 8.57
N GLY A 276 8.74 -2.43 7.50
CA GLY A 276 8.40 -2.02 6.13
C GLY A 276 9.37 -1.02 5.51
N ILE A 277 10.58 -0.90 6.06
CA ILE A 277 11.60 0.01 5.53
C ILE A 277 12.11 -0.55 4.18
N PRO A 278 12.12 0.25 3.09
CA PRO A 278 12.66 -0.21 1.81
C PRO A 278 14.12 -0.69 1.92
N PRO A 279 14.52 -1.73 1.18
CA PRO A 279 15.90 -2.22 1.17
C PRO A 279 16.92 -1.10 0.89
N LEU A 280 17.98 -1.06 1.69
CA LEU A 280 19.13 -0.18 1.49
C LEU A 280 20.20 -0.96 0.73
N THR A 281 20.52 -0.57 -0.49
CA THR A 281 21.52 -1.29 -1.32
C THR A 281 22.78 -0.47 -1.49
N ARG A 282 23.94 -1.10 -1.69
CA ARG A 282 25.24 -0.43 -1.85
C ARG A 282 25.55 0.63 -0.77
N VAL A 283 25.24 0.30 0.49
CA VAL A 283 25.55 1.14 1.65
C VAL A 283 27.06 1.30 1.77
N ARG A 284 27.54 2.55 1.81
CA ARG A 284 28.96 2.92 1.92
C ARG A 284 29.14 4.11 2.83
N GLY A 285 30.23 4.13 3.60
CA GLY A 285 30.56 5.20 4.53
C GLY A 285 30.75 4.66 5.95
N HIS A 286 30.88 5.58 6.90
CA HIS A 286 31.30 5.27 8.26
C HIS A 286 30.16 5.45 9.27
N LEU A 287 30.09 4.55 10.25
CA LEU A 287 29.34 4.69 11.49
C LEU A 287 30.33 4.80 12.65
N LEU A 288 30.35 5.97 13.27
CA LEU A 288 31.17 6.29 14.43
C LEU A 288 30.32 6.14 15.69
N PHE A 289 30.75 5.32 16.64
CA PHE A 289 29.98 5.07 17.86
C PHE A 289 30.83 5.09 19.12
N THR A 290 30.18 5.44 20.23
CA THR A 290 30.71 5.41 21.59
C THR A 290 29.78 4.62 22.50
N GLU A 291 29.99 4.66 23.82
CA GLU A 291 29.11 4.00 24.80
C GLU A 291 27.67 4.53 24.80
N GLY A 292 27.40 5.70 24.21
CA GLY A 292 26.08 6.31 24.25
C GLY A 292 25.75 7.24 23.08
N ASP A 293 26.59 7.30 22.05
CA ASP A 293 26.32 8.07 20.84
C ASP A 293 26.64 7.25 19.59
N LEU A 294 25.90 7.51 18.51
CA LEU A 294 26.08 6.91 17.19
C LEU A 294 25.90 8.02 16.17
N ASN A 295 26.92 8.25 15.36
CA ASN A 295 26.94 9.23 14.30
C ASN A 295 27.40 8.58 12.99
N SER A 296 26.98 9.12 11.86
CA SER A 296 27.47 8.67 10.54
C SER A 296 28.30 9.74 9.85
N ARG A 297 29.31 9.32 9.08
CA ARG A 297 30.12 10.20 8.22
C ARG A 297 30.14 9.65 6.80
N ASP A 298 29.74 10.49 5.84
CA ASP A 298 29.70 10.18 4.40
C ASP A 298 28.88 8.91 4.07
N LEU A 299 27.84 8.64 4.87
CA LEU A 299 27.02 7.45 4.69
C LEU A 299 26.04 7.64 3.53
N THR A 300 26.21 6.81 2.51
CA THR A 300 25.41 6.81 1.28
C THR A 300 24.87 5.43 1.00
N ALA A 301 23.72 5.36 0.35
CA ALA A 301 23.09 4.12 -0.06
C ALA A 301 22.29 4.33 -1.35
N ARG A 302 21.72 3.24 -1.87
CA ARG A 302 20.66 3.28 -2.86
C ARG A 302 19.36 2.80 -2.24
N VAL A 303 18.35 3.66 -2.28
CA VAL A 303 17.01 3.43 -1.73
C VAL A 303 16.03 3.58 -2.88
N LEU A 304 15.14 2.61 -3.06
CA LEU A 304 14.20 2.57 -4.20
C LEU A 304 14.92 2.81 -5.53
N GLY A 305 16.11 2.22 -5.71
CA GLY A 305 16.90 2.29 -6.96
C GLY A 305 17.73 3.56 -7.18
N GLY A 306 17.46 4.67 -6.48
CA GLY A 306 18.19 5.93 -6.61
C GLY A 306 19.16 6.19 -5.46
N ALA A 307 20.11 7.13 -5.63
CA ALA A 307 21.11 7.45 -4.62
C ALA A 307 20.52 8.26 -3.46
N ALA A 308 20.92 7.93 -2.23
CA ALA A 308 20.48 8.58 -1.01
C ALA A 308 21.65 8.81 -0.05
N ALA A 309 21.66 9.97 0.60
CA ALA A 309 22.50 10.27 1.74
C ALA A 309 21.75 9.92 3.02
N LEU A 310 22.44 9.26 3.95
CA LEU A 310 21.91 8.83 5.23
C LEU A 310 22.72 9.50 6.34
N ALA A 311 22.03 9.96 7.37
CA ALA A 311 22.63 10.60 8.54
C ALA A 311 22.01 10.00 9.82
N PHE A 312 22.80 9.23 10.56
CA PHE A 312 22.44 8.72 11.88
C PHE A 312 22.95 9.65 12.97
N ARG A 313 22.13 9.85 14.01
CA ARG A 313 22.50 10.56 15.23
C ARG A 313 21.71 10.03 16.42
N THR A 314 22.35 9.83 17.56
CA THR A 314 21.63 9.55 18.81
C THR A 314 21.33 10.86 19.55
N ASP A 315 20.14 11.00 20.13
CA ASP A 315 19.81 12.18 20.94
C ASP A 315 20.17 12.01 22.43
N LYS A 316 19.98 13.07 23.22
CA LYS A 316 20.31 13.09 24.66
C LYS A 316 19.51 12.09 25.50
N ARG A 317 18.46 11.49 24.94
CA ARG A 317 17.59 10.50 25.59
C ARG A 317 17.91 9.08 25.13
N GLY A 318 18.89 8.90 24.25
CA GLY A 318 19.26 7.59 23.70
C GLY A 318 18.42 7.15 22.49
N VAL A 319 17.57 8.04 21.94
CA VAL A 319 16.76 7.70 20.75
C VAL A 319 17.61 7.84 19.50
N LEU A 320 17.58 6.84 18.63
CA LEU A 320 18.30 6.86 17.36
C LEU A 320 17.47 7.61 16.31
N HIS A 321 18.04 8.65 15.72
CA HIS A 321 17.45 9.42 14.63
C HIS A 321 18.20 9.13 13.32
N LEU A 322 17.46 8.76 12.28
CA LEU A 322 17.93 8.64 10.92
C LEU A 322 17.30 9.73 10.07
N LYS A 323 18.12 10.61 9.51
CA LYS A 323 17.73 11.50 8.42
C LYS A 323 18.21 10.91 7.11
N ALA A 324 17.34 10.85 6.12
CA ALA A 324 17.66 10.33 4.82
C ALA A 324 17.11 11.25 3.74
N SER A 325 17.90 11.49 2.69
CA SER A 325 17.46 12.29 1.54
C SER A 325 18.10 11.77 0.28
N GLY A 326 17.34 11.70 -0.81
CA GLY A 326 17.85 11.16 -2.06
C GLY A 326 16.86 11.30 -3.21
N GLN A 327 17.16 10.62 -4.31
CA GLN A 327 16.20 10.39 -5.39
C GLN A 327 15.71 8.95 -5.30
N GLY A 328 14.41 8.73 -5.52
CA GLY A 328 13.79 7.41 -5.46
C GLY A 328 12.96 7.16 -6.72
N ASP A 329 13.00 5.93 -7.24
CA ASP A 329 12.11 5.47 -8.30
C ASP A 329 10.87 4.86 -7.66
N TRP A 330 9.77 5.62 -7.68
CA TRP A 330 8.55 5.27 -6.97
C TRP A 330 7.83 4.06 -7.55
N SER A 331 8.12 3.67 -8.79
CA SER A 331 7.58 2.42 -9.37
C SER A 331 8.01 1.19 -8.56
N ARG A 332 9.12 1.30 -7.82
CA ARG A 332 9.63 0.22 -6.95
C ARG A 332 8.91 0.12 -5.62
N LEU A 333 8.08 1.11 -5.24
CA LEU A 333 7.26 1.00 -4.03
C LEU A 333 6.28 -0.17 -4.11
N GLN A 334 5.77 -0.50 -5.29
CA GLN A 334 4.85 -1.63 -5.44
C GLN A 334 5.51 -2.97 -5.03
N ALA A 335 6.83 -3.10 -5.22
CA ALA A 335 7.56 -4.28 -4.79
C ALA A 335 7.74 -4.35 -3.26
N VAL A 336 7.59 -3.23 -2.55
CA VAL A 336 7.67 -3.12 -1.09
C VAL A 336 6.28 -3.21 -0.46
N TYR A 337 5.29 -2.57 -1.07
CA TYR A 337 3.90 -2.49 -0.61
C TYR A 337 2.95 -2.95 -1.73
N ASP A 338 2.30 -4.11 -1.54
CA ASP A 338 1.38 -4.69 -2.52
C ASP A 338 0.00 -4.00 -2.52
N GLU A 339 -0.04 -2.72 -2.93
CA GLU A 339 -1.25 -1.91 -2.96
C GLU A 339 -1.66 -1.50 -4.40
N PRO A 340 -2.92 -1.73 -4.84
CA PRO A 340 -3.36 -1.41 -6.20
C PRO A 340 -3.21 0.06 -6.60
N ILE A 341 -3.32 1.00 -5.65
CA ILE A 341 -3.16 2.44 -5.92
C ILE A 341 -1.73 2.80 -6.33
N LEU A 342 -0.74 1.97 -5.96
CA LEU A 342 0.67 2.19 -6.29
C LEU A 342 1.05 1.70 -7.70
N LYS A 343 0.15 1.00 -8.41
CA LYS A 343 0.42 0.47 -9.77
C LYS A 343 0.69 1.56 -10.80
N ASP A 344 0.04 2.70 -10.66
CA ASP A 344 0.15 3.84 -11.58
C ASP A 344 1.10 4.93 -11.05
N VAL A 345 1.77 4.68 -9.93
CA VAL A 345 2.77 5.59 -9.35
C VAL A 345 4.08 5.38 -10.10
N THR A 346 4.56 6.45 -10.74
CA THR A 346 5.77 6.42 -11.56
C THR A 346 6.62 7.66 -11.31
N GLY A 347 7.86 7.63 -11.80
CA GLY A 347 8.76 8.79 -11.76
C GLY A 347 9.89 8.65 -10.75
N GLN A 348 10.95 9.40 -11.05
CA GLN A 348 12.12 9.56 -10.19
C GLN A 348 12.08 10.95 -9.57
N GLU A 349 11.87 11.01 -8.26
CA GLU A 349 11.70 12.30 -7.57
C GLU A 349 12.55 12.37 -6.30
N PRO A 350 12.91 13.58 -5.87
CA PRO A 350 13.60 13.78 -4.61
C PRO A 350 12.68 13.48 -3.43
N TRP A 351 13.24 12.88 -2.38
CA TRP A 351 12.55 12.60 -1.13
C TRP A 351 13.41 12.95 0.07
N GLN A 352 12.76 13.27 1.17
CA GLN A 352 13.37 13.47 2.46
C GLN A 352 12.57 12.75 3.53
N GLY A 353 13.26 11.96 4.34
CA GLY A 353 12.69 11.22 5.45
C GLY A 353 13.45 11.46 6.75
N GLU A 354 12.72 11.48 7.86
CA GLU A 354 13.25 11.44 9.21
C GLU A 354 12.58 10.28 9.97
N PHE A 355 13.40 9.44 10.59
CA PHE A 355 12.97 8.24 11.31
C PHE A 355 13.56 8.27 12.71
N ALA A 356 12.73 8.14 13.73
CA ALA A 356 13.15 8.04 15.12
C ALA A 356 12.80 6.66 15.67
N PHE A 357 13.82 5.91 16.06
CA PHE A 357 13.72 4.56 16.60
C PHE A 357 13.82 4.63 18.13
N GLY A 358 12.73 4.29 18.83
CA GLY A 358 12.67 4.33 20.30
C GLY A 358 11.96 3.11 20.89
N HIS A 359 11.81 3.07 22.22
CA HIS A 359 11.20 1.94 22.93
C HIS A 359 9.76 1.68 22.43
N GLY A 360 9.60 0.65 21.61
CA GLY A 360 8.29 0.14 21.15
C GLY A 360 7.96 0.37 19.67
N GLY A 361 8.74 1.14 18.91
CA GLY A 361 8.56 1.23 17.45
C GLY A 361 9.23 2.46 16.80
N VAL A 362 8.75 2.83 15.61
CA VAL A 362 9.37 3.85 14.76
C VAL A 362 8.41 5.00 14.49
N ASP A 363 8.82 6.22 14.83
CA ASP A 363 8.21 7.45 14.32
C ASP A 363 8.88 7.78 12.98
N ALA A 364 8.14 7.60 11.89
CA ALA A 364 8.65 7.86 10.54
C ALA A 364 7.90 9.04 9.94
N GLN A 365 8.63 10.01 9.40
CA GLN A 365 8.09 11.10 8.59
C GLN A 365 8.79 11.09 7.24
N LEU A 366 8.05 10.78 6.18
CA LEU A 366 8.57 10.85 4.80
C LEU A 366 7.78 11.91 4.04
N GLN A 367 8.48 12.81 3.36
CA GLN A 367 7.90 13.81 2.49
C GLN A 367 8.52 13.72 1.10
N THR A 368 7.67 13.72 0.08
CA THR A 368 8.11 13.72 -1.32
C THR A 368 7.00 14.22 -2.24
N GLN A 369 7.38 14.51 -3.49
CA GLN A 369 6.49 14.67 -4.61
C GLN A 369 6.64 13.42 -5.49
N GLY A 370 5.53 12.87 -5.98
CA GLY A 370 5.52 11.75 -6.93
C GLY A 370 4.67 12.11 -8.14
N ASN A 371 4.68 11.28 -9.18
CA ASN A 371 3.75 11.43 -10.30
C ASN A 371 2.73 10.29 -10.30
N TYR A 372 1.45 10.64 -10.29
CA TYR A 372 0.32 9.74 -10.43
C TYR A 372 -0.39 10.10 -11.73
N LEU A 373 -0.49 9.15 -12.66
CA LEU A 373 -1.01 9.39 -14.01
C LEU A 373 -0.28 10.54 -14.75
N GLU A 374 1.04 10.65 -14.56
CA GLU A 374 1.91 11.74 -15.07
C GLU A 374 1.64 13.13 -14.46
N GLU A 375 0.87 13.22 -13.36
CA GLU A 375 0.58 14.47 -12.65
C GLU A 375 1.21 14.47 -11.24
N PRO A 376 1.75 15.60 -10.76
CA PRO A 376 2.40 15.66 -9.46
C PRO A 376 1.40 15.47 -8.30
N PHE A 377 1.78 14.67 -7.31
CA PHE A 377 1.07 14.53 -6.03
C PHE A 377 2.05 14.57 -4.87
N ALA A 378 1.61 15.10 -3.73
CA ALA A 378 2.36 15.10 -2.49
C ALA A 378 2.04 13.82 -1.69
N PHE A 379 3.08 13.21 -1.14
CA PHE A 379 2.98 12.04 -0.29
C PHE A 379 3.59 12.34 1.09
N GLN A 380 2.86 11.97 2.13
CA GLN A 380 3.32 12.04 3.51
C GLN A 380 3.05 10.71 4.22
N LEU A 381 4.12 10.06 4.69
CA LEU A 381 4.05 8.91 5.59
C LEU A 381 4.20 9.41 7.02
N SER A 382 3.30 8.97 7.91
CA SER A 382 3.51 9.06 9.37
C SER A 382 3.25 7.70 9.99
N SER A 383 4.21 7.16 10.73
CA SER A 383 4.03 5.92 11.49
C SER A 383 4.25 6.21 12.95
N LYS A 384 3.46 5.61 13.86
CA LYS A 384 3.75 5.59 15.30
C LYS A 384 3.51 4.20 15.87
N PRO A 385 4.29 3.78 16.90
CA PRO A 385 4.18 2.47 17.53
C PRO A 385 2.74 2.04 17.87
N ASP A 386 1.94 2.98 18.39
CA ASP A 386 0.61 2.70 18.95
C ASP A 386 -0.55 3.08 18.01
N GLN A 387 -0.26 3.71 16.86
CA GLN A 387 -1.28 4.28 15.96
C GLN A 387 -1.25 3.66 14.56
N GLY A 388 -0.29 2.77 14.30
CA GLY A 388 -0.09 2.15 12.99
C GLY A 388 0.55 3.12 11.99
N VAL A 389 0.44 2.80 10.71
CA VAL A 389 0.96 3.60 9.61
C VAL A 389 -0.18 4.40 8.97
N ASP A 390 -0.03 5.72 8.91
CA ASP A 390 -0.93 6.65 8.23
C ASP A 390 -0.23 7.22 6.99
N LEU A 391 -0.83 6.98 5.83
CA LEU A 391 -0.34 7.45 4.53
C LEU A 391 -1.30 8.51 4.01
N LYS A 392 -0.83 9.74 3.90
CA LYS A 392 -1.58 10.85 3.33
C LYS A 392 -1.08 11.16 1.92
N PHE A 393 -2.01 11.24 0.98
CA PHE A 393 -1.76 11.56 -0.42
C PHE A 393 -2.59 12.80 -0.78
N VAL A 394 -2.01 13.80 -1.43
CA VAL A 394 -2.74 14.99 -1.89
C VAL A 394 -2.35 15.28 -3.32
N GLY A 395 -3.32 15.37 -4.21
CA GLY A 395 -3.06 15.58 -5.64
C GLY A 395 -4.21 16.27 -6.36
N SER A 396 -3.92 16.63 -7.60
CA SER A 396 -4.89 17.15 -8.55
C SER A 396 -4.70 16.44 -9.88
N THR A 397 -5.75 15.82 -10.41
CA THR A 397 -5.66 15.04 -11.64
C THR A 397 -6.46 15.72 -12.76
N SER A 398 -5.80 15.97 -13.89
CA SER A 398 -6.44 16.60 -15.03
C SER A 398 -7.44 15.67 -15.73
N ARG A 399 -8.44 16.26 -16.39
CA ARG A 399 -9.37 15.52 -17.26
C ARG A 399 -8.64 14.73 -18.35
N LYS A 400 -7.50 15.24 -18.85
CA LYS A 400 -6.68 14.57 -19.88
C LYS A 400 -6.09 13.26 -19.34
N ALA A 401 -5.53 13.29 -18.13
CA ALA A 401 -4.98 12.10 -17.47
C ALA A 401 -6.07 11.04 -17.21
N LEU A 402 -7.23 11.46 -16.68
CA LEU A 402 -8.36 10.56 -16.42
C LEU A 402 -8.88 9.87 -17.69
N ARG A 403 -8.88 10.55 -18.84
CA ARG A 403 -9.34 9.96 -20.12
C ARG A 403 -8.53 8.75 -20.60
N ARG A 404 -7.31 8.56 -20.10
CA ARG A 404 -6.49 7.38 -20.45
C ARG A 404 -6.97 6.11 -19.76
N HIS A 405 -7.62 6.25 -18.59
CA HIS A 405 -8.03 5.10 -17.75
C HIS A 405 -9.55 4.99 -17.59
N PHE A 406 -10.31 6.04 -17.90
CA PHE A 406 -11.77 6.08 -17.76
C PHE A 406 -12.45 6.44 -19.08
N SER A 407 -13.66 5.92 -19.28
CA SER A 407 -14.47 6.15 -20.48
C SER A 407 -14.63 7.65 -20.81
N PRO A 408 -14.54 8.04 -22.09
CA PRO A 408 -14.80 9.42 -22.53
C PRO A 408 -16.15 9.96 -22.06
N PHE A 409 -17.16 9.11 -21.95
CA PHE A 409 -18.51 9.50 -21.54
C PHE A 409 -18.53 10.20 -20.18
N TRP A 410 -17.93 9.60 -19.15
CA TRP A 410 -17.92 10.15 -17.79
C TRP A 410 -17.01 11.37 -17.66
N THR A 411 -15.84 11.31 -18.30
CA THR A 411 -14.85 12.39 -18.23
C THR A 411 -15.27 13.63 -19.02
N GLN A 412 -16.23 13.53 -19.94
CA GLN A 412 -16.72 14.67 -20.71
C GLN A 412 -17.46 15.71 -19.87
N GLY A 413 -18.11 15.29 -18.79
CA GLY A 413 -18.83 16.18 -17.86
C GLY A 413 -17.91 16.97 -16.92
N LEU A 414 -16.59 16.69 -16.90
CA LEU A 414 -15.63 17.41 -16.06
C LEU A 414 -15.23 18.74 -16.71
N GLU A 415 -15.35 19.82 -15.93
CA GLU A 415 -15.06 21.21 -16.35
C GLU A 415 -13.73 21.74 -15.78
N GLY A 416 -12.97 20.89 -15.08
CA GLY A 416 -11.68 21.22 -14.49
C GLY A 416 -10.93 19.98 -13.99
N PRO A 417 -9.83 20.17 -13.24
CA PRO A 417 -9.16 19.06 -12.58
C PRO A 417 -9.98 18.51 -11.41
N VAL A 418 -9.70 17.26 -11.05
CA VAL A 418 -10.25 16.61 -9.86
C VAL A 418 -9.23 16.74 -8.74
N ASN A 419 -9.57 17.46 -7.69
CA ASN A 419 -8.73 17.54 -6.50
C ASN A 419 -9.06 16.38 -5.57
N TRP A 420 -8.05 15.75 -4.99
CA TRP A 420 -8.25 14.60 -4.13
C TRP A 420 -7.21 14.53 -3.01
N GLU A 421 -7.67 13.97 -1.89
CA GLU A 421 -6.91 13.68 -0.69
C GLU A 421 -7.20 12.22 -0.29
N GLY A 422 -6.16 11.39 -0.33
CA GLY A 422 -6.18 10.00 0.10
C GLY A 422 -5.59 9.83 1.50
N HIS A 423 -6.20 8.98 2.30
CA HIS A 423 -5.74 8.54 3.61
C HIS A 423 -5.76 7.01 3.63
N VAL A 424 -4.62 6.37 3.86
CA VAL A 424 -4.54 4.92 4.05
C VAL A 424 -3.98 4.65 5.43
N ARG A 425 -4.80 4.02 6.28
CA ARG A 425 -4.39 3.59 7.61
C ARG A 425 -4.19 2.09 7.66
N LEU A 426 -3.05 1.69 8.21
CA LEU A 426 -2.63 0.31 8.40
C LEU A 426 -2.51 0.06 9.91
N HIS A 427 -3.42 -0.73 10.49
CA HIS A 427 -3.38 -1.10 11.91
C HIS A 427 -3.82 -2.57 12.08
N ASP A 428 -3.06 -3.39 12.80
CA ASP A 428 -3.39 -4.79 13.12
C ASP A 428 -3.93 -5.61 11.93
N LYS A 429 -3.21 -5.58 10.79
CA LYS A 429 -3.55 -6.29 9.53
C LYS A 429 -4.84 -5.81 8.83
N HIS A 430 -5.49 -4.75 9.29
CA HIS A 430 -6.62 -4.14 8.61
C HIS A 430 -6.17 -2.91 7.83
N VAL A 431 -6.34 -2.96 6.51
CA VAL A 431 -6.10 -1.81 5.63
C VAL A 431 -7.42 -1.09 5.42
N ARG A 432 -7.46 0.20 5.77
CA ARG A 432 -8.58 1.09 5.40
C ARG A 432 -8.03 2.22 4.55
N ALA A 433 -8.40 2.21 3.27
CA ALA A 433 -8.12 3.30 2.34
C ALA A 433 -9.37 4.16 2.18
N GLU A 434 -9.21 5.46 2.31
CA GLU A 434 -10.25 6.45 2.12
C GLU A 434 -9.72 7.58 1.22
N VAL A 435 -10.42 7.87 0.13
CA VAL A 435 -10.09 8.97 -0.77
C VAL A 435 -11.26 9.92 -0.81
N ARG A 436 -11.01 11.20 -0.54
CA ARG A 436 -12.01 12.27 -0.63
C ARG A 436 -11.56 13.27 -1.67
N GLY A 437 -12.50 13.96 -2.28
CA GLY A 437 -12.14 15.00 -3.24
C GLY A 437 -13.33 15.78 -3.75
N ASP A 438 -13.01 16.70 -4.65
CA ASP A 438 -14.01 17.52 -5.32
C ASP A 438 -13.62 17.86 -6.75
N ALA A 439 -14.65 18.04 -7.57
CA ALA A 439 -14.53 18.38 -8.97
C ALA A 439 -15.70 19.25 -9.42
N LEU A 440 -15.51 19.99 -10.50
CA LEU A 440 -16.62 20.61 -11.24
C LEU A 440 -17.14 19.61 -12.26
N TRP A 441 -18.37 19.14 -12.04
CA TRP A 441 -19.01 18.15 -12.89
C TRP A 441 -20.42 18.62 -13.26
N LEU A 442 -20.69 18.73 -14.56
CA LEU A 442 -21.96 19.19 -15.11
C LEU A 442 -22.44 20.54 -14.54
N GLY A 443 -21.57 21.54 -14.58
CA GLY A 443 -21.84 22.91 -14.13
C GLY A 443 -21.83 23.12 -12.62
N GLY A 444 -21.67 22.06 -11.81
CA GLY A 444 -21.72 22.16 -10.35
C GLY A 444 -20.56 21.52 -9.62
N ARG A 445 -20.31 21.98 -8.40
CA ARG A 445 -19.31 21.37 -7.52
C ARG A 445 -19.85 20.04 -6.99
N THR A 446 -19.12 18.97 -7.27
CA THR A 446 -19.40 17.61 -6.81
C THR A 446 -18.28 17.16 -5.88
N THR A 447 -18.64 16.72 -4.69
CA THR A 447 -17.72 16.06 -3.76
C THR A 447 -17.87 14.55 -3.85
N PHE A 448 -16.80 13.82 -3.54
CA PHE A 448 -16.83 12.38 -3.47
C PHE A 448 -16.03 11.86 -2.28
N VAL A 449 -16.44 10.70 -1.78
CA VAL A 449 -15.75 9.93 -0.74
C VAL A 449 -15.76 8.46 -1.15
N ALA A 450 -14.60 7.90 -1.41
CA ALA A 450 -14.40 6.49 -1.74
C ALA A 450 -13.68 5.79 -0.60
N ILE A 451 -14.25 4.69 -0.09
CA ILE A 451 -13.69 3.89 0.99
C ILE A 451 -13.55 2.46 0.51
N ARG A 452 -12.39 1.86 0.75
CA ARG A 452 -12.15 0.42 0.58
C ARG A 452 -12.12 -0.24 1.96
N GLY A 453 -13.04 -1.17 2.19
CA GLY A 453 -13.20 -1.87 3.46
C GLY A 453 -12.41 -3.18 3.56
N ILE A 454 -12.55 -3.86 4.71
CA ILE A 454 -11.82 -5.07 5.13
C ILE A 454 -12.00 -6.27 4.17
N HIS A 455 -13.10 -6.32 3.39
CA HIS A 455 -13.40 -7.39 2.43
C HIS A 455 -13.20 -6.96 0.95
N HIS A 456 -12.27 -6.05 0.69
CA HIS A 456 -12.02 -5.47 -0.64
C HIS A 456 -13.23 -4.79 -1.31
N THR A 457 -14.34 -4.58 -0.58
CA THR A 457 -15.51 -3.86 -1.06
C THR A 457 -15.17 -2.38 -1.23
N LEU A 458 -15.32 -1.85 -2.44
CA LEU A 458 -15.20 -0.44 -2.74
C LEU A 458 -16.58 0.21 -2.61
N ARG A 459 -16.68 1.26 -1.81
CA ARG A 459 -17.88 2.11 -1.73
C ARG A 459 -17.49 3.55 -1.99
N ALA A 460 -18.02 4.13 -3.06
CA ALA A 460 -17.88 5.56 -3.33
C ALA A 460 -19.24 6.26 -3.19
N SER A 461 -19.26 7.39 -2.50
CA SER A 461 -20.42 8.27 -2.39
C SER A 461 -20.11 9.58 -3.06
N PHE A 462 -21.08 10.13 -3.79
CA PHE A 462 -20.99 11.38 -4.53
C PHE A 462 -22.11 12.29 -4.08
N ALA A 463 -21.86 13.59 -4.00
CA ALA A 463 -22.89 14.58 -3.73
C ALA A 463 -22.55 15.90 -4.40
N GLY A 464 -23.54 16.59 -4.96
CA GLY A 464 -23.33 17.87 -5.62
C GLY A 464 -24.61 18.40 -6.22
N HIS A 465 -24.47 19.41 -7.07
CA HIS A 465 -25.55 19.91 -7.91
C HIS A 465 -25.21 19.76 -9.39
N ILE A 466 -26.24 19.62 -10.21
CA ILE A 466 -26.13 19.56 -11.67
C ILE A 466 -26.95 20.69 -12.27
N GLU A 467 -26.38 21.37 -13.27
CA GLU A 467 -27.07 22.40 -14.04
C GLU A 467 -27.71 21.81 -15.30
N ALA A 468 -28.93 22.25 -15.61
CA ALA A 468 -29.66 21.81 -16.81
C ALA A 468 -28.87 22.09 -18.10
N THR A 469 -28.22 23.25 -18.17
CA THR A 469 -27.42 23.71 -19.31
C THR A 469 -26.24 22.77 -19.58
N ALA A 470 -25.54 22.33 -18.53
CA ALA A 470 -24.42 21.42 -18.64
C ALA A 470 -24.88 19.99 -18.95
N LEU A 471 -25.97 19.53 -18.32
CA LEU A 471 -26.57 18.21 -18.58
C LEU A 471 -27.03 18.05 -20.05
N LYS A 472 -27.61 19.11 -20.63
CA LYS A 472 -27.98 19.16 -22.06
C LYS A 472 -26.78 19.16 -23.01
N LYS A 473 -25.65 19.73 -22.60
CA LYS A 473 -24.41 19.68 -23.40
C LYS A 473 -23.76 18.31 -23.33
N TRP A 474 -23.91 17.64 -22.18
CA TRP A 474 -23.35 16.31 -21.95
C TRP A 474 -24.15 15.20 -22.63
N THR A 475 -25.48 15.36 -22.75
CA THR A 475 -26.39 14.37 -23.37
C THR A 475 -27.13 14.94 -24.58
N ALA A 476 -27.34 14.15 -25.62
CA ALA A 476 -28.12 14.56 -26.81
C ALA A 476 -29.58 14.05 -26.77
N LEU A 477 -30.15 13.82 -25.58
CA LEU A 477 -31.48 13.21 -25.44
C LEU A 477 -32.60 14.25 -25.50
N ALA A 478 -33.59 14.02 -26.37
CA ALA A 478 -34.72 14.92 -26.60
C ALA A 478 -35.40 15.40 -25.31
N PRO A 479 -35.81 14.52 -24.38
CA PRO A 479 -36.56 14.93 -23.20
C PRO A 479 -35.79 15.89 -22.27
N LEU A 480 -34.45 15.89 -22.35
CA LEU A 480 -33.60 16.69 -21.48
C LEU A 480 -33.50 18.16 -21.94
N GLU A 481 -33.85 18.48 -23.20
CA GLU A 481 -33.93 19.86 -23.70
C GLU A 481 -34.94 20.72 -22.91
N ALA A 482 -35.97 20.08 -22.33
CA ALA A 482 -37.00 20.74 -21.55
C ALA A 482 -36.56 21.12 -20.12
N LEU A 483 -35.38 20.68 -19.67
CA LEU A 483 -34.89 20.95 -18.32
C LEU A 483 -34.44 22.40 -18.15
N GLN A 484 -34.75 23.04 -17.03
CA GLN A 484 -34.23 24.37 -16.71
C GLN A 484 -33.93 24.50 -15.23
N GLY A 485 -32.89 25.24 -14.88
CA GLY A 485 -32.44 25.41 -13.49
C GLY A 485 -31.35 24.42 -13.10
N LYS A 486 -31.31 24.08 -11.82
CA LYS A 486 -30.30 23.21 -11.21
C LYS A 486 -30.91 22.40 -10.08
N THR A 487 -30.34 21.24 -9.78
CA THR A 487 -30.82 20.40 -8.67
C THR A 487 -29.67 19.68 -7.99
N ASP A 488 -29.84 19.40 -6.71
CA ASP A 488 -28.92 18.59 -5.94
C ASP A 488 -29.11 17.11 -6.26
N TRP A 489 -28.03 16.36 -6.24
CA TRP A 489 -28.02 14.93 -6.46
C TRP A 489 -27.05 14.25 -5.50
N SER A 490 -27.31 12.98 -5.23
CA SER A 490 -26.42 12.09 -4.51
C SER A 490 -26.25 10.80 -5.28
N GLY A 491 -25.04 10.25 -5.24
CA GLY A 491 -24.70 8.99 -5.89
C GLY A 491 -24.04 8.05 -4.92
N ARG A 492 -24.21 6.74 -5.12
CA ARG A 492 -23.46 5.70 -4.44
C ARG A 492 -23.03 4.66 -5.45
N LEU A 493 -21.74 4.36 -5.51
CA LEU A 493 -21.17 3.25 -6.27
C LEU A 493 -20.69 2.20 -5.27
N GLU A 494 -21.10 0.95 -5.45
CA GLU A 494 -20.59 -0.19 -4.67
C GLU A 494 -20.04 -1.25 -5.61
N LYS A 495 -18.86 -1.77 -5.28
CA LYS A 495 -18.26 -2.91 -5.96
C LYS A 495 -17.78 -3.91 -4.92
N LYS A 496 -18.38 -5.09 -4.91
CA LYS A 496 -17.91 -6.23 -4.12
C LYS A 496 -16.96 -7.09 -4.95
N GLU A 497 -16.22 -7.95 -4.26
CA GLU A 497 -15.33 -8.90 -4.90
C GLU A 497 -16.14 -9.86 -5.79
N ASN A 498 -15.72 -10.03 -7.06
CA ASN A 498 -16.40 -10.84 -8.09
C ASN A 498 -17.83 -10.42 -8.47
N GLU A 499 -18.30 -9.24 -8.05
CA GLU A 499 -19.57 -8.66 -8.49
C GLU A 499 -19.34 -7.47 -9.43
N ASP A 500 -20.28 -7.25 -10.36
CA ASP A 500 -20.29 -6.04 -11.17
C ASP A 500 -20.64 -4.81 -10.29
N PRO A 501 -20.06 -3.63 -10.59
CA PRO A 501 -20.32 -2.42 -9.81
C PRO A 501 -21.74 -1.92 -10.01
N GLN A 502 -22.39 -1.61 -8.88
CA GLN A 502 -23.76 -1.09 -8.81
C GLN A 502 -23.72 0.40 -8.50
N LEU A 503 -24.41 1.23 -9.28
CA LEU A 503 -24.52 2.68 -9.09
C LEU A 503 -25.97 3.07 -8.78
N TRP A 504 -26.19 3.74 -7.66
CA TRP A 504 -27.44 4.42 -7.32
C TRP A 504 -27.26 5.93 -7.47
N ILE A 505 -28.18 6.60 -8.12
CA ILE A 505 -28.27 8.07 -8.20
C ILE A 505 -29.65 8.48 -7.69
N ASN A 506 -29.70 9.44 -6.78
CA ASN A 506 -30.93 9.99 -6.24
C ASN A 506 -30.90 11.52 -6.32
N THR A 507 -32.02 12.12 -6.72
CA THR A 507 -32.22 13.58 -6.69
C THR A 507 -33.67 13.88 -6.38
N SER A 508 -33.95 14.98 -5.66
CA SER A 508 -35.31 15.45 -5.43
C SER A 508 -35.91 16.18 -6.63
N LEU A 509 -35.08 16.54 -7.63
CA LEU A 509 -35.40 17.46 -8.74
C LEU A 509 -35.93 18.83 -8.29
N GLU A 510 -35.84 19.16 -7.01
CA GLU A 510 -36.15 20.49 -6.51
C GLU A 510 -35.12 21.49 -7.08
N GLY A 511 -35.59 22.65 -7.53
CA GLY A 511 -34.81 23.63 -8.28
C GLY A 511 -34.74 23.40 -9.80
N MET A 512 -35.11 22.21 -10.29
CA MET A 512 -35.08 21.85 -11.72
C MET A 512 -36.50 21.83 -12.31
N ALA A 513 -36.84 22.74 -13.20
CA ALA A 513 -38.10 22.71 -13.94
C ALA A 513 -38.04 21.67 -15.07
N LEU A 514 -39.14 20.93 -15.27
CA LEU A 514 -39.38 20.05 -16.41
C LEU A 514 -40.46 20.70 -17.28
N ASN A 515 -40.06 21.43 -18.32
CA ASN A 515 -40.99 22.08 -19.25
C ASN A 515 -41.50 21.11 -20.33
N LEU A 516 -41.83 19.89 -19.91
CA LEU A 516 -42.47 18.87 -20.75
C LEU A 516 -43.98 19.10 -20.77
N PRO A 517 -44.69 18.65 -21.82
CA PRO A 517 -46.14 18.62 -21.81
C PRO A 517 -46.70 17.79 -20.64
N GLN A 518 -47.95 18.07 -20.25
CA GLN A 518 -48.68 17.28 -19.26
C GLN A 518 -48.70 15.79 -19.68
N PRO A 519 -48.55 14.84 -18.74
CA PRO A 519 -48.55 15.01 -17.27
C PRO A 519 -47.14 15.18 -16.64
N LEU A 520 -46.09 15.25 -17.44
CA LEU A 520 -44.70 15.28 -16.95
C LEU A 520 -44.20 16.67 -16.59
N GLN A 521 -44.99 17.71 -16.90
CA GLN A 521 -44.68 19.08 -16.51
C GLN A 521 -44.39 19.19 -15.00
N LYS A 522 -43.36 19.96 -14.65
CA LYS A 522 -42.99 20.23 -13.25
C LYS A 522 -42.38 21.62 -13.13
N ASP A 523 -42.86 22.41 -12.18
CA ASP A 523 -42.22 23.67 -11.81
C ASP A 523 -40.93 23.45 -11.01
N ALA A 524 -40.05 24.43 -10.99
CA ALA A 524 -38.77 24.33 -10.29
C ALA A 524 -38.92 24.07 -8.79
N ALA A 525 -39.90 24.70 -8.13
CA ALA A 525 -40.11 24.60 -6.68
C ALA A 525 -40.70 23.25 -6.23
N THR A 526 -41.29 22.47 -7.13
CA THR A 526 -41.93 21.20 -6.77
C THR A 526 -40.89 20.07 -6.74
N ALA A 527 -40.72 19.40 -5.60
CA ALA A 527 -39.89 18.20 -5.53
C ALA A 527 -40.58 17.01 -6.22
N ARG A 528 -39.83 16.29 -7.07
CA ARG A 528 -40.25 15.04 -7.69
C ARG A 528 -39.05 14.08 -7.69
N PRO A 529 -38.97 13.15 -6.72
CA PRO A 529 -37.82 12.27 -6.58
C PRO A 529 -37.54 11.47 -7.86
N LEU A 530 -36.29 11.49 -8.30
CA LEU A 530 -35.75 10.65 -9.36
C LEU A 530 -34.70 9.73 -8.74
N GLU A 531 -34.95 8.44 -8.83
CA GLU A 531 -34.06 7.36 -8.41
C GLU A 531 -33.60 6.62 -9.66
N ILE A 532 -32.30 6.39 -9.80
CA ILE A 532 -31.72 5.63 -10.90
C ILE A 532 -30.79 4.59 -10.29
N HIS A 533 -30.89 3.35 -10.75
CA HIS A 533 -30.01 2.26 -10.40
C HIS A 533 -29.42 1.66 -11.67
N ALA A 534 -28.10 1.50 -11.71
CA ALA A 534 -27.38 1.09 -12.91
C ALA A 534 -26.25 0.11 -12.58
N GLN A 535 -26.21 -1.00 -13.30
CA GLN A 535 -25.07 -1.91 -13.37
C GLN A 535 -24.18 -1.45 -14.54
N LEU A 536 -23.18 -0.61 -14.24
CA LEU A 536 -22.46 0.17 -15.25
C LEU A 536 -21.31 -0.56 -15.93
N PHE A 537 -20.92 -1.73 -15.45
CA PHE A 537 -19.79 -2.51 -15.95
C PHE A 537 -20.16 -3.99 -15.99
N GLY A 538 -19.49 -4.77 -16.85
CA GLY A 538 -19.83 -6.17 -17.13
C GLY A 538 -20.27 -6.41 -18.58
N ALA A 539 -20.73 -7.61 -18.91
CA ALA A 539 -21.14 -8.00 -20.27
C ALA A 539 -22.45 -7.34 -20.75
N GLY A 540 -23.22 -6.76 -19.83
CA GLY A 540 -24.44 -6.00 -20.10
C GLY A 540 -24.56 -4.83 -19.12
N ARG A 541 -25.20 -3.75 -19.56
CA ARG A 541 -25.56 -2.63 -18.69
C ARG A 541 -27.05 -2.63 -18.48
N GLU A 542 -27.47 -2.96 -17.28
CA GLU A 542 -28.85 -2.79 -16.86
C GLU A 542 -29.00 -1.44 -16.17
N VAL A 543 -29.98 -0.65 -16.61
CA VAL A 543 -30.29 0.66 -16.05
C VAL A 543 -31.78 0.71 -15.78
N GLU A 544 -32.15 0.94 -14.54
CA GLU A 544 -33.52 1.16 -14.11
C GLU A 544 -33.63 2.53 -13.43
N GLY A 545 -34.83 3.09 -13.44
CA GLY A 545 -35.08 4.33 -12.75
C GLY A 545 -36.55 4.65 -12.59
N ARG A 546 -36.85 5.54 -11.67
CA ARG A 546 -38.20 5.91 -11.28
C ARG A 546 -38.28 7.40 -10.98
N LEU A 547 -39.26 8.06 -11.56
CA LEU A 547 -39.59 9.47 -11.37
C LEU A 547 -40.93 9.56 -10.62
N GLY A 548 -40.86 9.65 -9.29
CA GLY A 548 -42.03 9.62 -8.41
C GLY A 548 -42.93 8.40 -8.69
N ASP A 549 -44.23 8.64 -8.84
CA ASP A 549 -45.22 7.62 -9.20
C ASP A 549 -45.70 7.75 -10.65
N GLN A 550 -45.06 8.60 -11.44
CA GLN A 550 -45.50 8.95 -12.80
C GLN A 550 -44.85 8.11 -13.88
N LEU A 551 -43.60 7.69 -13.65
CA LEU A 551 -42.77 7.04 -14.66
C LEU A 551 -41.75 6.12 -14.00
N ALA A 552 -41.59 4.93 -14.54
CA ALA A 552 -40.45 4.07 -14.27
C ALA A 552 -39.90 3.51 -15.58
N PHE A 553 -38.62 3.15 -15.63
CA PHE A 553 -38.03 2.53 -16.79
C PHE A 553 -37.02 1.47 -16.37
N GLN A 554 -36.78 0.52 -17.27
CA GLN A 554 -35.73 -0.48 -17.16
C GLN A 554 -35.21 -0.76 -18.56
N ALA A 555 -33.90 -0.78 -18.74
CA ALA A 555 -33.26 -0.95 -20.03
C ALA A 555 -31.98 -1.78 -19.88
N LEU A 556 -31.87 -2.81 -20.71
CA LEU A 556 -30.70 -3.66 -20.86
C LEU A 556 -29.98 -3.30 -22.16
N TYR A 557 -28.72 -2.91 -22.02
CA TYR A 557 -27.82 -2.60 -23.13
C TYR A 557 -26.75 -3.67 -23.25
N ARG A 558 -26.37 -3.99 -24.49
CA ARG A 558 -25.28 -4.91 -24.81
C ARG A 558 -24.23 -4.20 -25.65
N ALA A 559 -22.96 -4.52 -25.40
CA ALA A 559 -21.85 -3.98 -26.20
C ALA A 559 -21.87 -4.61 -27.60
N THR A 560 -21.79 -3.79 -28.66
CA THR A 560 -21.88 -4.25 -30.05
C THR A 560 -20.55 -4.28 -30.80
N LYS A 561 -19.53 -3.53 -30.35
CA LYS A 561 -18.13 -3.62 -30.81
C LYS A 561 -17.23 -2.79 -29.89
N THR A 562 -16.05 -3.32 -29.59
CA THR A 562 -14.96 -2.63 -28.89
C THR A 562 -14.02 -2.06 -29.94
N GLU A 563 -14.10 -0.76 -30.24
CA GLU A 563 -13.09 -0.10 -31.05
C GLU A 563 -11.98 0.47 -30.14
N PRO A 564 -10.69 0.27 -30.48
CA PRO A 564 -9.57 0.67 -29.61
C PRO A 564 -9.54 2.16 -29.25
N GLU A 565 -10.03 3.04 -30.13
CA GLU A 565 -9.98 4.51 -29.94
C GLU A 565 -11.34 5.16 -29.65
N ALA A 566 -12.45 4.55 -30.11
CA ALA A 566 -13.80 5.12 -29.95
C ALA A 566 -14.53 4.65 -28.67
N GLY A 567 -14.03 3.61 -28.02
CA GLY A 567 -14.67 2.99 -26.86
C GLY A 567 -15.79 2.01 -27.24
N GLU A 568 -16.45 1.47 -26.23
CA GLU A 568 -17.56 0.54 -26.39
C GLU A 568 -18.79 1.24 -26.95
N THR A 569 -19.30 0.75 -28.08
CA THR A 569 -20.63 1.14 -28.56
C THR A 569 -21.69 0.24 -27.93
N TRP A 570 -22.66 0.84 -27.26
CA TRP A 570 -23.74 0.14 -26.56
C TRP A 570 -25.03 0.26 -27.36
N GLN A 571 -25.68 -0.87 -27.64
CA GLN A 571 -27.01 -0.87 -28.23
C GLN A 571 -28.03 -1.36 -27.21
N LEU A 572 -29.20 -0.72 -27.22
CA LEU A 572 -30.37 -1.20 -26.49
C LEU A 572 -30.72 -2.59 -27.02
N GLU A 573 -30.67 -3.59 -26.13
CA GLU A 573 -31.12 -4.94 -26.40
C GLU A 573 -32.62 -5.03 -26.12
N ARG A 574 -33.02 -4.66 -24.89
CA ARG A 574 -34.40 -4.72 -24.39
C ARG A 574 -34.67 -3.56 -23.46
N GLY A 575 -35.85 -2.97 -23.50
CA GLY A 575 -36.22 -1.91 -22.57
C GLY A 575 -37.73 -1.75 -22.43
N ARG A 576 -38.13 -1.15 -21.31
CA ARG A 576 -39.51 -0.87 -20.99
C ARG A 576 -39.64 0.45 -20.25
N LEU A 577 -40.68 1.20 -20.59
CA LEU A 577 -41.12 2.41 -19.92
C LEU A 577 -42.51 2.18 -19.34
N TRP A 578 -42.65 2.28 -18.04
CA TRP A 578 -43.93 2.27 -17.35
C TRP A 578 -44.42 3.69 -17.13
N LEU A 579 -45.64 3.94 -17.58
CA LEU A 579 -46.41 5.15 -17.35
C LEU A 579 -47.26 4.91 -16.09
N GLY A 580 -46.85 5.50 -14.97
CA GLY A 580 -47.41 5.24 -13.64
C GLY A 580 -46.55 4.29 -12.81
N LYS A 581 -47.17 3.27 -12.20
CA LYS A 581 -46.49 2.30 -11.35
C LYS A 581 -45.57 1.37 -12.16
N ALA A 582 -44.38 1.12 -11.65
CA ALA A 582 -43.43 0.17 -12.23
C ALA A 582 -43.98 -1.26 -12.25
N GLY A 583 -43.74 -1.98 -13.35
CA GLY A 583 -43.91 -3.43 -13.43
C GLY A 583 -42.69 -4.18 -12.88
N THR A 584 -42.66 -5.51 -13.05
CA THR A 584 -41.66 -6.39 -12.41
C THR A 584 -40.72 -7.12 -13.36
N HIS A 585 -40.88 -6.99 -14.68
CA HIS A 585 -40.08 -7.73 -15.66
C HIS A 585 -39.83 -6.94 -16.95
N LEU A 586 -38.63 -7.11 -17.50
CA LEU A 586 -38.30 -6.70 -18.87
C LEU A 586 -39.05 -7.59 -19.89
N PRO A 587 -39.38 -7.06 -21.08
CA PRO A 587 -39.92 -7.88 -22.16
C PRO A 587 -38.90 -8.97 -22.56
N LEU A 588 -39.41 -10.11 -23.04
CA LEU A 588 -38.57 -11.18 -23.58
C LEU A 588 -38.01 -10.78 -24.96
N ASP A 589 -38.80 -10.05 -25.75
CA ASP A 589 -38.46 -9.65 -27.10
C ASP A 589 -37.50 -8.45 -27.15
N PRO A 590 -36.57 -8.40 -28.13
CA PRO A 590 -35.73 -7.24 -28.38
C PRO A 590 -36.53 -5.96 -28.68
N GLY A 591 -35.99 -4.82 -28.27
CA GLY A 591 -36.58 -3.51 -28.53
C GLY A 591 -37.13 -2.83 -27.27
N PHE A 592 -37.85 -1.74 -27.48
CA PHE A 592 -38.39 -0.89 -26.42
C PHE A 592 -39.91 -1.00 -26.36
N SER A 593 -40.45 -1.15 -25.16
CA SER A 593 -41.90 -1.19 -24.91
C SER A 593 -42.35 -0.03 -24.02
N VAL A 594 -43.56 0.49 -24.24
CA VAL A 594 -44.16 1.50 -23.37
C VAL A 594 -45.48 0.95 -22.84
N GLU A 595 -45.65 0.90 -21.53
CA GLU A 595 -46.83 0.30 -20.91
C GLU A 595 -47.37 1.15 -19.76
N GLY A 596 -48.67 1.07 -19.48
CA GLY A 596 -49.22 1.58 -18.22
C GLY A 596 -50.47 2.44 -18.39
N ALA A 597 -50.71 3.30 -17.40
CA ALA A 597 -51.90 4.11 -17.34
C ALA A 597 -51.59 5.56 -16.94
N TRP A 598 -52.10 6.51 -17.73
CA TRP A 598 -52.00 7.94 -17.43
C TRP A 598 -53.38 8.58 -17.33
N PRO A 599 -53.58 9.54 -16.42
CA PRO A 599 -54.88 10.18 -16.25
C PRO A 599 -55.25 11.08 -17.43
N LEU A 600 -54.27 11.81 -17.96
CA LEU A 600 -54.46 12.79 -19.02
C LEU A 600 -53.27 12.76 -19.99
N LEU A 601 -53.56 12.75 -21.29
CA LEU A 601 -52.57 12.97 -22.35
C LEU A 601 -53.02 14.15 -23.22
N ASP A 602 -52.18 15.19 -23.31
CA ASP A 602 -52.33 16.22 -24.34
C ASP A 602 -51.53 15.82 -25.58
N LEU A 603 -52.18 15.11 -26.51
CA LEU A 603 -51.54 14.56 -27.69
C LEU A 603 -50.99 15.67 -28.59
N GLY A 604 -51.72 16.79 -28.72
CA GLY A 604 -51.29 17.93 -29.53
C GLY A 604 -50.09 18.67 -28.95
N ALA A 605 -49.96 18.77 -27.63
CA ALA A 605 -48.77 19.34 -26.99
C ALA A 605 -47.53 18.44 -27.13
N TRP A 606 -47.70 17.12 -26.97
CA TRP A 606 -46.62 16.15 -27.16
C TRP A 606 -46.12 16.11 -28.60
N GLN A 607 -47.02 16.10 -29.58
CA GLN A 607 -46.65 16.11 -31.00
C GLN A 607 -45.82 17.34 -31.36
N ARG A 608 -46.27 18.55 -30.97
CA ARG A 608 -45.51 19.80 -31.20
C ARG A 608 -44.13 19.79 -30.53
N TYR A 609 -44.04 19.23 -29.32
CA TYR A 609 -42.75 19.13 -28.62
C TYR A 609 -41.77 18.23 -29.39
N LEU A 610 -42.25 17.08 -29.87
CA LEU A 610 -41.47 16.11 -30.62
C LEU A 610 -41.08 16.63 -32.02
N ASP A 611 -42.00 17.31 -32.73
CA ASP A 611 -41.75 17.91 -34.05
C ASP A 611 -40.70 19.02 -33.99
N ARG A 612 -40.75 19.88 -32.96
CA ARG A 612 -39.70 20.91 -32.76
C ARG A 612 -38.32 20.31 -32.54
N TRP A 613 -38.26 19.15 -31.89
CA TRP A 613 -36.99 18.47 -31.65
C TRP A 613 -36.47 17.78 -32.92
N SER A 614 -37.33 17.07 -33.67
CA SER A 614 -36.92 16.40 -34.92
C SER A 614 -36.36 17.39 -35.94
N GLN A 615 -36.95 18.58 -36.03
CA GLN A 615 -36.47 19.68 -36.90
C GLN A 615 -35.12 20.28 -36.44
N LYS A 616 -34.83 20.28 -35.13
CA LYS A 616 -33.63 20.92 -34.56
C LYS A 616 -32.42 19.98 -34.52
N ALA A 617 -32.64 18.69 -34.34
CA ALA A 617 -31.57 17.74 -34.02
C ALA A 617 -30.97 17.02 -35.24
N GLY A 618 -31.51 17.20 -36.46
CA GLY A 618 -31.18 16.31 -37.59
C GLY A 618 -31.39 14.84 -37.23
N ALA A 619 -32.18 14.57 -36.19
CA ALA A 619 -32.37 13.28 -35.59
C ALA A 619 -33.42 12.53 -36.39
N ALA A 620 -33.19 11.23 -36.56
CA ALA A 620 -34.15 10.34 -37.16
C ALA A 620 -35.54 10.53 -36.52
N PRO A 621 -36.61 10.66 -37.31
CA PRO A 621 -37.96 10.77 -36.77
C PRO A 621 -38.27 9.55 -35.88
N ILE A 622 -39.22 9.70 -34.94
CA ILE A 622 -39.62 8.62 -33.99
C ILE A 622 -40.05 7.36 -34.73
N SER A 623 -40.40 7.45 -36.01
CA SER A 623 -40.63 6.31 -36.90
C SER A 623 -39.43 5.36 -37.04
N GLU A 624 -38.19 5.81 -36.82
CA GLU A 624 -36.98 4.95 -36.76
C GLU A 624 -36.62 4.48 -35.34
N SER A 625 -37.46 4.80 -34.34
CA SER A 625 -37.24 4.35 -32.97
C SER A 625 -37.40 2.83 -32.86
N LYS A 626 -36.55 2.16 -32.07
CA LYS A 626 -36.68 0.72 -31.73
C LYS A 626 -37.91 0.42 -30.84
N VAL A 627 -38.94 1.26 -30.83
CA VAL A 627 -40.17 1.02 -30.08
C VAL A 627 -40.97 -0.06 -30.81
N GLY A 628 -41.04 -1.25 -30.21
CA GLY A 628 -41.72 -2.41 -30.79
C GLY A 628 -43.16 -2.59 -30.30
N HIS A 629 -43.48 -2.06 -29.11
CA HIS A 629 -44.79 -2.25 -28.50
C HIS A 629 -45.19 -1.06 -27.61
N VAL A 630 -46.43 -0.61 -27.72
CA VAL A 630 -47.03 0.43 -26.88
C VAL A 630 -48.37 -0.09 -26.37
N ASN A 631 -48.55 -0.23 -25.06
CA ASN A 631 -49.81 -0.66 -24.45
C ASN A 631 -50.18 0.29 -23.29
N VAL A 632 -50.91 1.34 -23.62
CA VAL A 632 -51.19 2.43 -22.68
C VAL A 632 -52.69 2.71 -22.61
N THR A 633 -53.19 2.93 -21.40
CA THR A 633 -54.55 3.42 -21.15
C THR A 633 -54.54 4.84 -20.65
N PHE A 634 -55.33 5.70 -21.27
CA PHE A 634 -55.51 7.09 -20.87
C PHE A 634 -56.91 7.30 -20.30
N GLY A 635 -57.01 7.95 -19.13
CA GLY A 635 -58.30 8.40 -18.60
C GLY A 635 -58.97 9.40 -19.53
N THR A 636 -58.19 10.36 -20.03
CA THR A 636 -58.62 11.34 -21.03
C THR A 636 -57.48 11.65 -22.00
N VAL A 637 -57.76 11.69 -23.31
CA VAL A 637 -56.85 12.20 -24.34
C VAL A 637 -57.39 13.52 -24.88
N SER A 638 -56.63 14.59 -24.78
CA SER A 638 -56.92 15.86 -25.46
C SER A 638 -56.32 15.84 -26.85
N TRP A 639 -57.17 15.88 -27.87
CA TRP A 639 -56.75 15.89 -29.28
C TRP A 639 -57.77 16.63 -30.16
N ALA A 640 -57.26 17.44 -31.11
CA ALA A 640 -58.06 18.24 -32.04
C ALA A 640 -59.14 19.12 -31.36
N GLY A 641 -58.82 19.69 -30.19
CA GLY A 641 -59.74 20.53 -29.41
C GLY A 641 -60.88 19.76 -28.72
N ARG A 642 -60.76 18.43 -28.61
CA ARG A 642 -61.75 17.53 -28.01
C ARG A 642 -61.11 16.68 -26.91
N LEU A 643 -61.91 16.32 -25.90
CA LEU A 643 -61.54 15.42 -24.83
C LEU A 643 -62.12 14.04 -25.10
N TRP A 644 -61.25 13.07 -25.31
CA TRP A 644 -61.57 11.67 -25.60
C TRP A 644 -61.42 10.85 -24.31
N PRO A 645 -62.51 10.48 -23.62
CA PRO A 645 -62.44 9.69 -22.39
C PRO A 645 -62.12 8.22 -22.68
N ASP A 646 -61.48 7.58 -21.71
CA ASP A 646 -61.26 6.13 -21.63
C ASP A 646 -60.63 5.56 -22.92
N VAL A 647 -59.45 6.03 -23.30
CA VAL A 647 -58.75 5.62 -24.53
C VAL A 647 -57.60 4.67 -24.22
N GLY A 648 -57.76 3.39 -24.56
CA GLY A 648 -56.71 2.38 -24.54
C GLY A 648 -56.11 2.16 -25.93
N ILE A 649 -54.79 2.10 -26.00
CA ILE A 649 -54.02 1.87 -27.22
C ILE A 649 -53.06 0.71 -26.98
N ASP A 650 -53.17 -0.33 -27.81
CA ASP A 650 -52.24 -1.46 -27.87
C ASP A 650 -51.69 -1.54 -29.30
N ALA A 651 -50.49 -1.01 -29.51
CA ALA A 651 -49.86 -0.85 -30.82
C ALA A 651 -48.57 -1.66 -30.90
N ARG A 652 -48.42 -2.51 -31.92
CA ARG A 652 -47.21 -3.34 -32.15
C ARG A 652 -46.64 -3.11 -33.53
N VAL A 653 -45.32 -3.20 -33.64
CA VAL A 653 -44.61 -3.11 -34.93
C VAL A 653 -44.44 -4.49 -35.53
N GLU A 654 -44.88 -4.67 -36.77
CA GLU A 654 -44.61 -5.85 -37.60
C GLU A 654 -44.05 -5.39 -38.96
N GLY A 655 -42.75 -5.62 -39.17
CA GLY A 655 -42.04 -5.10 -40.35
C GLY A 655 -42.02 -3.57 -40.39
N LYS A 656 -42.76 -2.96 -41.34
CA LYS A 656 -42.91 -1.50 -41.48
C LYS A 656 -44.33 -1.01 -41.12
N GLN A 657 -45.13 -1.85 -40.48
CA GLN A 657 -46.52 -1.57 -40.15
C GLN A 657 -46.71 -1.54 -38.64
N TRP A 658 -47.52 -0.59 -38.18
CA TRP A 658 -48.04 -0.54 -36.82
C TRP A 658 -49.43 -1.16 -36.82
N LEU A 659 -49.60 -2.27 -36.10
CA LEU A 659 -50.90 -2.84 -35.80
C LEU A 659 -51.40 -2.21 -34.50
N ILE A 660 -52.40 -1.35 -34.59
CA ILE A 660 -52.92 -0.51 -33.51
C ILE A 660 -54.31 -0.99 -33.15
N ARG A 661 -54.46 -1.60 -31.99
CA ARG A 661 -55.75 -1.92 -31.40
C ARG A 661 -56.15 -0.82 -30.43
N THR A 662 -57.31 -0.25 -30.65
CA THR A 662 -57.93 0.75 -29.76
C THR A 662 -59.04 0.10 -28.96
N ARG A 663 -59.14 0.44 -27.67
CA ARG A 663 -60.21 -0.03 -26.79
C ARG A 663 -60.64 1.11 -25.89
N GLY A 664 -61.93 1.39 -25.84
CA GLY A 664 -62.39 2.54 -25.09
C GLY A 664 -63.84 2.86 -25.30
N ARG A 665 -64.35 3.81 -24.50
CA ARG A 665 -65.72 4.29 -24.67
C ARG A 665 -65.88 5.11 -25.94
N SER A 666 -64.86 5.89 -26.31
CA SER A 666 -64.93 6.75 -27.50
C SER A 666 -64.37 6.12 -28.76
N ILE A 667 -63.50 5.12 -28.65
CA ILE A 667 -62.91 4.47 -29.83
C ILE A 667 -62.59 3.01 -29.52
N THR A 668 -63.11 2.10 -30.35
CA THR A 668 -62.82 0.67 -30.30
C THR A 668 -62.70 0.11 -31.71
N GLY A 669 -61.60 -0.58 -32.00
CA GLY A 669 -61.34 -1.22 -33.28
C GLY A 669 -59.85 -1.42 -33.57
N ASP A 670 -59.56 -1.92 -34.75
CA ASP A 670 -58.21 -2.23 -35.19
C ASP A 670 -57.82 -1.32 -36.37
N LEU A 671 -56.64 -0.71 -36.28
CA LEU A 671 -56.05 0.17 -37.28
C LEU A 671 -54.67 -0.36 -37.67
N ILE A 672 -54.28 -0.20 -38.92
CA ILE A 672 -52.97 -0.55 -39.47
C ILE A 672 -52.36 0.73 -40.03
N ARG A 673 -51.24 1.17 -39.47
CA ARG A 673 -50.48 2.31 -39.98
C ARG A 673 -49.19 1.85 -40.64
N VAL A 674 -49.13 1.96 -41.96
CA VAL A 674 -47.91 1.70 -42.75
C VAL A 674 -47.02 2.94 -42.71
N GLN A 675 -45.76 2.76 -42.31
CA GLN A 675 -44.79 3.85 -42.27
C GLN A 675 -44.34 4.27 -43.68
N GLY A 676 -44.21 5.57 -43.92
CA GLY A 676 -43.80 6.18 -45.19
C GLY A 676 -44.14 7.68 -45.23
N GLU A 677 -43.68 8.40 -46.24
CA GLU A 677 -44.11 9.79 -46.54
C GLU A 677 -44.81 9.83 -47.91
N PRO A 678 -46.14 10.03 -47.98
CA PRO A 678 -47.10 10.07 -46.86
C PRO A 678 -47.38 8.66 -46.31
N GLY A 679 -47.64 8.55 -45.01
CA GLY A 679 -48.02 7.27 -44.39
C GLY A 679 -49.41 6.82 -44.83
N ARG A 680 -49.72 5.52 -44.70
CA ARG A 680 -51.07 4.97 -44.97
C ARG A 680 -51.69 4.45 -43.67
N LEU A 681 -52.95 4.81 -43.41
CA LEU A 681 -53.73 4.37 -42.26
C LEU A 681 -54.98 3.66 -42.75
N GLU A 682 -55.06 2.35 -42.55
CA GLU A 682 -56.20 1.52 -42.90
C GLU A 682 -56.83 0.98 -41.63
N GLY A 683 -58.14 0.74 -41.57
CA GLY A 683 -58.68 0.10 -40.38
C GLY A 683 -60.19 -0.02 -40.31
N HIS A 684 -60.60 -0.79 -39.31
CA HIS A 684 -61.98 -1.12 -39.02
C HIS A 684 -62.29 -0.79 -37.55
N LEU A 685 -63.15 0.22 -37.36
CA LEU A 685 -63.63 0.68 -36.07
C LEU A 685 -65.01 0.10 -35.80
N VAL A 686 -65.13 -0.72 -34.76
CA VAL A 686 -66.41 -1.23 -34.28
C VAL A 686 -67.23 -0.08 -33.68
N HIS A 687 -66.57 0.81 -32.94
CA HIS A 687 -67.23 1.93 -32.28
C HIS A 687 -66.37 3.20 -32.31
N LEU A 688 -66.95 4.32 -32.72
CA LEU A 688 -66.33 5.63 -32.69
C LEU A 688 -67.35 6.68 -32.24
N VAL A 689 -67.12 7.28 -31.08
CA VAL A 689 -67.89 8.41 -30.57
C VAL A 689 -67.03 9.65 -30.67
N ILE A 690 -67.41 10.58 -31.55
CA ILE A 690 -66.72 11.86 -31.69
C ILE A 690 -67.25 12.82 -30.60
N PRO A 691 -66.46 13.15 -29.57
CA PRO A 691 -66.93 14.02 -28.48
C PRO A 691 -67.23 15.41 -29.01
N ALA A 692 -68.17 16.16 -28.40
CA ALA A 692 -68.38 17.55 -28.77
C ALA A 692 -67.09 18.38 -28.57
N SER A 693 -66.88 19.40 -29.42
CA SER A 693 -65.80 20.37 -29.20
C SER A 693 -66.05 21.13 -27.91
N SER A 694 -65.11 21.06 -26.96
CA SER A 694 -65.20 21.75 -25.68
C SER A 694 -64.64 23.18 -25.77
N HIS A 695 -65.47 24.18 -25.47
CA HIS A 695 -65.08 25.55 -25.13
C HIS A 695 -65.98 25.98 -23.97
N PRO A 696 -65.52 25.85 -22.70
CA PRO A 696 -64.90 27.00 -22.01
C PRO A 696 -63.75 26.71 -20.99
N ASP A 697 -63.40 25.45 -20.68
CA ASP A 697 -62.37 25.10 -19.67
C ASP A 697 -61.14 24.39 -20.26
N ALA A 698 -60.80 24.67 -21.52
CA ALA A 698 -59.53 24.25 -22.08
C ALA A 698 -58.40 25.09 -21.44
N PRO A 699 -57.28 24.49 -20.99
CA PRO A 699 -56.15 25.25 -20.45
C PRO A 699 -55.73 26.32 -21.46
N ALA A 700 -55.61 27.57 -20.99
CA ALA A 700 -55.34 28.75 -21.80
C ALA A 700 -54.12 28.51 -22.70
N GLY A 701 -54.35 28.33 -24.01
CA GLY A 701 -53.30 28.02 -25.00
C GLY A 701 -53.73 27.13 -26.17
N ALA A 702 -54.96 26.61 -26.19
CA ALA A 702 -55.51 25.91 -27.36
C ALA A 702 -56.00 26.92 -28.42
N GLU A 703 -55.08 27.52 -29.17
CA GLU A 703 -55.44 28.27 -30.39
C GLU A 703 -56.00 27.32 -31.46
N ASN A 704 -57.14 27.70 -32.05
CA ASN A 704 -57.76 26.98 -33.16
C ASN A 704 -56.86 27.05 -34.41
N HIS A 705 -56.19 25.95 -34.76
CA HIS A 705 -55.42 25.82 -35.99
C HIS A 705 -55.85 24.59 -36.80
N THR A 706 -56.89 24.78 -37.60
CA THR A 706 -57.34 23.85 -38.66
C THR A 706 -56.29 23.59 -39.78
N PRO A 707 -55.37 24.51 -40.15
CA PRO A 707 -54.46 24.30 -41.28
C PRO A 707 -53.38 23.23 -41.05
N ALA A 708 -52.95 23.00 -39.80
CA ALA A 708 -51.85 22.08 -39.50
C ALA A 708 -52.26 20.60 -39.55
N LEU A 709 -53.55 20.29 -39.31
CA LEU A 709 -54.05 18.92 -39.34
C LEU A 709 -54.06 18.35 -40.77
N ALA A 710 -54.46 19.15 -41.77
CA ALA A 710 -54.57 18.71 -43.16
C ALA A 710 -53.21 18.34 -43.77
N ALA A 711 -52.13 19.04 -43.39
CA ALA A 711 -50.78 18.75 -43.88
C ALA A 711 -50.14 17.48 -43.28
N GLN A 712 -50.75 16.90 -42.24
CA GLN A 712 -50.21 15.76 -41.48
C GLN A 712 -51.11 14.53 -41.52
N MET A 713 -52.24 14.60 -42.21
CA MET A 713 -53.18 13.48 -42.35
C MET A 713 -52.62 12.45 -43.33
N PRO A 714 -52.43 11.18 -42.93
CA PRO A 714 -52.00 10.13 -43.84
C PRO A 714 -53.05 9.87 -44.93
N THR A 715 -52.68 9.08 -45.94
CA THR A 715 -53.70 8.43 -46.77
C THR A 715 -54.53 7.50 -45.89
N MET A 716 -55.86 7.61 -45.90
CA MET A 716 -56.77 6.93 -44.98
C MET A 716 -57.79 6.06 -45.72
N ASP A 717 -58.06 4.88 -45.19
CA ASP A 717 -59.19 4.03 -45.53
C ASP A 717 -59.76 3.46 -44.23
N LEU A 718 -60.85 4.06 -43.74
CA LEU A 718 -61.44 3.74 -42.44
C LEU A 718 -62.90 3.34 -42.59
N GLN A 719 -63.23 2.14 -42.13
CA GLN A 719 -64.60 1.67 -41.97
C GLN A 719 -65.02 1.76 -40.50
N VAL A 720 -66.22 2.27 -40.25
CA VAL A 720 -66.79 2.46 -38.90
C VAL A 720 -68.19 1.85 -38.85
N GLU A 721 -68.40 0.83 -38.00
CA GLU A 721 -69.70 0.17 -37.85
C GLU A 721 -70.70 1.05 -37.07
N HIS A 722 -70.25 1.60 -35.94
CA HIS A 722 -71.06 2.46 -35.08
C HIS A 722 -70.37 3.80 -34.82
N LEU A 723 -70.70 4.81 -35.63
CA LEU A 723 -70.28 6.20 -35.48
C LEU A 723 -71.35 7.01 -34.76
N THR A 724 -70.98 7.68 -33.67
CA THR A 724 -71.81 8.68 -32.99
C THR A 724 -71.19 10.06 -33.16
N LEU A 725 -71.90 10.98 -33.83
CA LEU A 725 -71.47 12.37 -34.01
C LEU A 725 -72.00 13.30 -32.91
N PRO A 726 -71.38 14.48 -32.70
CA PRO A 726 -71.91 15.51 -31.82
C PRO A 726 -73.35 15.87 -32.23
N GLY A 727 -74.29 15.82 -31.28
CA GLY A 727 -75.72 16.01 -31.56
C GLY A 727 -76.54 14.72 -31.63
N GLY A 728 -75.91 13.54 -31.45
CA GLY A 728 -76.60 12.26 -31.27
C GLY A 728 -76.91 11.50 -32.57
N LEU A 729 -76.38 11.95 -33.71
CA LEU A 729 -76.51 11.21 -34.97
C LEU A 729 -75.70 9.91 -34.91
N GLU A 730 -76.36 8.78 -35.10
CA GLU A 730 -75.76 7.44 -35.09
C GLU A 730 -75.83 6.77 -36.48
N GLY A 731 -74.74 6.19 -36.94
CA GLY A 731 -74.69 5.53 -38.25
C GLY A 731 -73.42 4.73 -38.50
N HIS A 732 -73.28 4.15 -39.69
CA HIS A 732 -72.00 3.59 -40.16
C HIS A 732 -71.33 4.54 -41.14
N ALA A 733 -70.00 4.55 -41.15
CA ALA A 733 -69.22 5.43 -42.01
C ALA A 733 -68.11 4.68 -42.75
N HIS A 734 -67.88 5.03 -44.01
CA HIS A 734 -66.68 4.65 -44.75
C HIS A 734 -66.00 5.92 -45.27
N LEU A 735 -64.75 6.12 -44.84
CA LEU A 735 -63.93 7.28 -45.17
C LEU A 735 -62.70 6.83 -45.97
N VAL A 736 -62.56 7.33 -47.18
CA VAL A 736 -61.36 7.17 -48.00
C VAL A 736 -60.82 8.55 -48.35
N GLY A 737 -59.53 8.78 -48.11
CA GLY A 737 -58.87 10.02 -48.46
C GLY A 737 -57.39 9.84 -48.73
N THR A 738 -56.84 10.66 -49.62
CA THR A 738 -55.44 10.59 -50.05
C THR A 738 -54.74 11.91 -49.81
N GLN A 739 -53.48 11.83 -49.38
CA GLN A 739 -52.62 13.01 -49.27
C GLN A 739 -51.94 13.28 -50.62
N GLU A 740 -52.23 14.41 -51.25
CA GLU A 740 -51.59 14.84 -52.52
C GLU A 740 -50.67 16.04 -52.28
N GLY A 741 -49.36 15.83 -52.37
CA GLY A 741 -48.35 16.87 -52.24
C GLY A 741 -48.24 17.48 -50.82
N ALA A 742 -47.47 18.58 -50.72
CA ALA A 742 -47.19 19.25 -49.45
C ALA A 742 -48.39 20.09 -48.98
N GLY A 743 -49.36 19.46 -48.32
CA GLY A 743 -50.30 20.15 -47.42
C GLY A 743 -51.79 20.04 -47.75
N VAL A 744 -52.18 19.41 -48.86
CA VAL A 744 -53.59 19.27 -49.24
C VAL A 744 -54.03 17.81 -49.07
N TRP A 745 -55.03 17.60 -48.21
CA TRP A 745 -55.64 16.29 -47.99
C TRP A 745 -56.96 16.24 -48.76
N HIS A 746 -57.08 15.30 -49.69
CA HIS A 746 -58.22 15.18 -50.59
C HIS A 746 -59.13 14.03 -50.13
N LEU A 747 -60.41 14.35 -49.88
CA LEU A 747 -61.42 13.39 -49.46
C LEU A 747 -61.99 12.68 -50.69
N GLN A 748 -61.61 11.42 -50.92
CA GLN A 748 -62.11 10.67 -52.06
C GLN A 748 -63.57 10.30 -51.87
N THR A 749 -63.92 9.77 -50.70
CA THR A 749 -65.28 9.32 -50.41
C THR A 749 -65.53 9.38 -48.92
N LEU A 750 -66.65 9.98 -48.53
CA LEU A 750 -67.24 9.83 -47.21
C LEU A 750 -68.67 9.38 -47.36
N THR A 751 -68.93 8.12 -47.04
CA THR A 751 -70.28 7.58 -46.97
C THR A 751 -70.68 7.49 -45.51
N LEU A 752 -71.75 8.18 -45.13
CA LEU A 752 -72.36 8.12 -43.80
C LEU A 752 -73.81 7.69 -43.94
N VAL A 753 -74.19 6.62 -43.25
CA VAL A 753 -75.56 6.10 -43.30
C VAL A 753 -76.09 6.00 -41.87
N SER A 754 -77.08 6.84 -41.55
CA SER A 754 -77.87 6.78 -40.31
C SER A 754 -79.29 6.29 -40.60
N GLN A 755 -80.08 6.05 -39.55
CA GLN A 755 -81.50 5.69 -39.70
C GLN A 755 -82.34 6.80 -40.38
N GLU A 756 -81.92 8.06 -40.28
CA GLU A 756 -82.69 9.22 -40.73
C GLU A 756 -82.09 9.91 -41.96
N THR A 757 -80.80 9.70 -42.23
CA THR A 757 -80.06 10.39 -43.30
C THR A 757 -78.94 9.52 -43.88
N GLN A 758 -78.85 9.45 -45.21
CA GLN A 758 -77.68 8.98 -45.95
C GLN A 758 -76.97 10.19 -46.54
N ILE A 759 -75.74 10.41 -46.12
CA ILE A 759 -74.87 11.48 -46.61
C ILE A 759 -73.71 10.81 -47.34
N GLN A 760 -73.74 10.90 -48.66
CA GLN A 760 -72.59 10.53 -49.50
C GLN A 760 -71.94 11.82 -49.97
N MET A 761 -70.71 12.05 -49.52
CA MET A 761 -69.88 13.15 -49.96
C MET A 761 -68.77 12.59 -50.84
N GLU A 762 -68.82 12.97 -52.11
CA GLU A 762 -67.76 12.79 -53.10
C GLU A 762 -67.32 14.20 -53.50
N GLY A 763 -66.06 14.58 -53.23
CA GLY A 763 -65.69 15.99 -53.27
C GLY A 763 -64.22 16.29 -53.50
N VAL A 764 -64.01 17.01 -54.63
CA VAL A 764 -62.84 17.68 -55.28
C VAL A 764 -61.65 18.09 -54.42
#